data_AF-A0A954X8C4-F1
#
_entry.id   AF-A0A954X8C4-F1
#
_cell.length_a   1.000
_cell.length_b   1.000
_cell.length_c   1.000
_cell.angle_alpha   90.00
_cell.angle_beta   90.00
_cell.angle_gamma   90.00
#
_symmetry.space_group_name_H-M   'P 1'
#
loop_
_entity.id
_entity.type
_entity.pdbx_description
1 polymer ?
#
loop_
_entity_poly.entity_id
_entity_poly.type
_entity_poly.pdbx_seq_one_letter_code
_entity_poly.pdbx_strand_id
1 'polypeptide(L)'
;MERLFVFVQAMICLTDRGNHPRRSAHCVWLWAAVMAIACGGAIVGSGRYAFAQPAGEAVAIDDEEAEAEDTRPLYQREPFDLIKLDEANAGEVIKVVPVKRPLPKNPSPTATLEFSRFDQRNRKYQVPWRNIVEVKLFESMLVEEAQRLTNEKQYDEAYRFLEHVMNYYPQHPGLQEAVNEFLLNNAVEAFRQKKYIEVFSMLEELHQNSPKFRTETVLRGFDQAANALLKHHMDEGNIVAAQMLLTRLESSYSDKQVTAIANWRGQLSSMAAVKRDAAKKALTDQNMREAYKLVQEMLHIYPNVPGGPELGQQVANTYPLVYVGVTQPAADYEPNQIENWASRRAGRLVSRMLLEFRQPGAEGGEYAFPLGTITLSEDRQQLMLRVNSKINGVTAPLTGFEVSRRLIDLATIGNSDYTPSWASLVSGVQVSNVFDVYADFRRPHVLPQAMLLTRFSDQVSSPESMDGSGSYYLGGKAENEQQFLLKPNDPFARPGQPKEIVERYFASAEEAKQALMRGDIDVLDQLYPADAAKLRSRSDLEVRQYAMPQVHVLVPVSDHPYLENRNFRRALVYAINREGILKQELLNQEEVPGCQVISGPFPAGRNEVDPLGYAYDSTIRPLPYNPRLAFALALTSQFEIKTLAEKKGEKIGDMIEGIPMPEDPDMTDEERKLMEEEAAKAKPVPPAKALVIGHPATELARVACQAIQQQLTSVKIRCSLKELPLGLTHDPENKCDLLYVTAAVWEPIVDARRLLGPDGLAQSNNPYINLQLRKLESARSWKDVRDALHDLHSRVAGEMTVLPLWQTVDHYAYRKSVRGIGDRPVSLYQDVEQWSISPQVKTN
;
A
#
# COMPACT_ATOMS: atom_id res chain seq x y z
N MET A 1 -18.11 -13.96 -21.08
CA MET A 1 -18.48 -13.83 -19.66
C MET A 1 -18.31 -12.42 -19.10
N GLU A 2 -17.18 -11.71 -19.29
CA GLU A 2 -17.07 -10.27 -18.91
C GLU A 2 -18.14 -9.36 -19.57
N ARG A 3 -18.56 -9.71 -20.79
CA ARG A 3 -19.65 -9.00 -21.49
C ARG A 3 -21.04 -9.22 -20.88
N LEU A 4 -21.28 -10.36 -20.22
CA LEU A 4 -22.54 -10.65 -19.52
C LEU A 4 -22.68 -9.75 -18.28
N PHE A 5 -21.57 -9.50 -17.59
CA PHE A 5 -21.49 -8.62 -16.43
C PHE A 5 -21.78 -7.15 -16.78
N VAL A 6 -21.25 -6.67 -17.92
CA VAL A 6 -21.51 -5.33 -18.45
C VAL A 6 -22.97 -5.17 -18.93
N PHE A 7 -23.58 -6.23 -19.47
CA PHE A 7 -24.94 -6.20 -20.00
C PHE A 7 -26.01 -6.25 -18.88
N VAL A 8 -25.76 -7.00 -17.80
CA VAL A 8 -26.63 -7.01 -16.59
C VAL A 8 -26.62 -5.65 -15.90
N GLN A 9 -25.46 -4.96 -15.85
CA GLN A 9 -25.38 -3.57 -15.35
C GLN A 9 -26.16 -2.57 -16.23
N ALA A 10 -26.20 -2.79 -17.55
CA ALA A 10 -26.95 -1.94 -18.47
C ALA A 10 -28.47 -2.13 -18.36
N MET A 11 -28.95 -3.34 -18.05
CA MET A 11 -30.38 -3.60 -17.84
C MET A 11 -30.93 -3.03 -16.52
N ILE A 12 -30.13 -3.03 -15.44
CA ILE A 12 -30.53 -2.47 -14.14
C ILE A 12 -30.75 -0.94 -14.21
N CYS A 13 -30.04 -0.22 -15.09
CA CYS A 13 -30.23 1.22 -15.29
C CYS A 13 -31.48 1.58 -16.11
N LEU A 14 -32.12 0.63 -16.80
CA LEU A 14 -33.26 0.88 -17.69
C LEU A 14 -34.63 0.69 -17.02
N THR A 15 -34.69 0.11 -15.82
CA THR A 15 -35.95 -0.23 -15.12
C THR A 15 -36.26 0.63 -13.89
N ASP A 16 -35.39 1.56 -13.49
CA ASP A 16 -35.69 2.50 -12.40
C ASP A 16 -36.53 3.70 -12.91
N ARG A 17 -37.85 3.52 -12.95
CA ARG A 17 -38.82 4.63 -12.99
C ARG A 17 -39.41 4.83 -11.60
N GLY A 18 -38.66 5.52 -10.73
CA GLY A 18 -39.06 5.81 -9.36
C GLY A 18 -38.51 7.12 -8.77
N ASN A 19 -38.86 8.26 -9.36
CA ASN A 19 -39.07 9.56 -8.69
C ASN A 19 -37.85 10.30 -8.05
N HIS A 20 -37.17 11.17 -8.81
CA HIS A 20 -36.89 12.58 -8.46
C HIS A 20 -36.17 13.33 -9.61
N PRO A 21 -36.42 14.64 -9.84
CA PRO A 21 -35.96 15.35 -11.03
C PRO A 21 -34.62 16.06 -10.82
N ARG A 22 -33.85 16.20 -11.92
CA ARG A 22 -32.62 17.00 -12.12
C ARG A 22 -31.30 16.26 -11.86
N ARG A 23 -30.72 15.70 -12.93
CA ARG A 23 -29.35 15.96 -13.45
C ARG A 23 -29.01 14.96 -14.56
N SER A 24 -29.36 15.29 -15.80
CA SER A 24 -28.94 14.57 -17.00
C SER A 24 -28.41 15.57 -18.04
N ALA A 25 -27.16 15.99 -17.87
CA ALA A 25 -26.45 16.78 -18.89
C ALA A 25 -24.94 16.51 -18.99
N HIS A 26 -24.35 15.71 -18.10
CA HIS A 26 -22.88 15.47 -18.10
C HIS A 26 -22.44 14.06 -18.52
N CYS A 27 -23.33 13.09 -18.70
CA CYS A 27 -22.93 11.74 -19.15
C CYS A 27 -22.76 11.58 -20.68
N VAL A 28 -23.16 12.56 -21.48
CA VAL A 28 -23.11 12.44 -22.96
C VAL A 28 -21.71 12.74 -23.54
N TRP A 29 -20.81 13.37 -22.77
CA TRP A 29 -19.48 13.76 -23.26
C TRP A 29 -18.36 12.74 -22.99
N LEU A 30 -18.58 11.74 -22.13
CA LEU A 30 -17.54 10.74 -21.82
C LEU A 30 -17.49 9.55 -22.81
N TRP A 31 -18.52 9.37 -23.64
CA TRP A 31 -18.60 8.26 -24.59
C TRP A 31 -17.86 8.52 -25.93
N ALA A 32 -17.56 9.78 -26.26
CA ALA A 32 -16.92 10.14 -27.52
C ALA A 32 -15.38 10.03 -27.52
N ALA A 33 -14.73 9.99 -26.34
CA ALA A 33 -13.26 10.02 -26.24
C ALA A 33 -12.59 8.63 -26.27
N VAL A 34 -13.35 7.54 -26.04
CA VAL A 34 -12.78 6.18 -25.94
C VAL A 34 -12.70 5.45 -27.29
N MET A 35 -13.41 5.92 -28.33
CA MET A 35 -13.36 5.31 -29.68
C MET A 35 -12.23 5.83 -30.59
N ALA A 36 -11.41 6.79 -30.15
CA ALA A 36 -10.41 7.44 -31.01
C ALA A 36 -8.98 6.88 -30.95
N ILE A 37 -8.69 5.82 -30.17
CA ILE A 37 -7.31 5.32 -29.98
C ILE A 37 -7.03 3.95 -30.64
N ALA A 38 -8.01 3.30 -31.28
CA ALA A 38 -7.81 1.92 -31.76
C ALA A 38 -7.49 1.73 -33.26
N CYS A 39 -7.51 2.75 -34.12
CA CYS A 39 -7.22 2.54 -35.56
C CYS A 39 -6.45 3.72 -36.18
N GLY A 40 -5.13 3.75 -35.96
CA GLY A 40 -4.20 4.55 -36.74
C GLY A 40 -3.34 3.67 -37.65
N GLY A 41 -3.43 3.89 -38.97
CA GLY A 41 -2.33 3.64 -39.90
C GLY A 41 -2.59 2.64 -41.03
N ALA A 42 -3.02 3.11 -42.21
CA ALA A 42 -2.12 3.28 -43.36
C ALA A 42 -2.89 3.85 -44.58
N ILE A 43 -2.41 5.00 -45.06
CA ILE A 43 -2.84 5.72 -46.26
C ILE A 43 -1.76 5.51 -47.33
N VAL A 44 -2.13 5.03 -48.53
CA VAL A 44 -1.64 5.38 -49.88
C VAL A 44 -2.67 4.76 -50.85
N GLY A 45 -3.21 5.35 -51.91
CA GLY A 45 -3.02 6.60 -52.61
C GLY A 45 -4.08 6.69 -53.72
N SER A 46 -4.44 7.91 -54.07
CA SER A 46 -5.49 8.39 -54.98
C SER A 46 -5.35 8.00 -56.46
N GLY A 47 -6.47 7.85 -57.18
CA GLY A 47 -6.53 8.21 -58.61
C GLY A 47 -7.59 7.52 -59.50
N ARG A 48 -8.77 8.16 -59.62
CA ARG A 48 -9.70 8.25 -60.78
C ARG A 48 -9.66 7.16 -61.88
N TYR A 49 -10.81 6.55 -62.16
CA TYR A 49 -11.42 6.52 -63.51
C TYR A 49 -12.95 6.41 -63.41
N ALA A 50 -13.64 7.10 -64.31
CA ALA A 50 -15.08 7.21 -64.39
C ALA A 50 -15.65 6.29 -65.49
N PHE A 51 -16.98 6.10 -65.40
CA PHE A 51 -17.96 5.67 -66.40
C PHE A 51 -18.39 4.19 -66.52
N ALA A 52 -19.72 4.09 -66.43
CA ALA A 52 -20.66 3.28 -67.19
C ALA A 52 -20.98 1.85 -66.71
N GLN A 53 -22.28 1.66 -66.45
CA GLN A 53 -22.97 0.37 -66.36
C GLN A 53 -22.71 -0.49 -67.60
N PRO A 54 -22.84 -1.81 -67.43
CA PRO A 54 -23.89 -2.48 -68.18
C PRO A 54 -24.88 -3.17 -67.24
N ALA A 55 -26.14 -3.11 -67.65
CA ALA A 55 -27.21 -3.88 -67.05
C ALA A 55 -27.08 -5.36 -67.45
N GLY A 56 -27.44 -6.22 -66.50
CA GLY A 56 -27.99 -7.54 -66.77
C GLY A 56 -26.99 -8.69 -66.77
N GLU A 57 -26.88 -9.37 -65.63
CA GLU A 57 -26.88 -10.84 -65.62
C GLU A 57 -27.31 -11.34 -64.24
N ALA A 58 -28.26 -12.27 -64.24
CA ALA A 58 -28.73 -12.95 -63.05
C ALA A 58 -27.58 -13.82 -62.53
N VAL A 59 -27.11 -13.54 -61.31
CA VAL A 59 -26.13 -14.37 -60.63
C VAL A 59 -26.80 -15.68 -60.26
N ALA A 60 -26.41 -16.74 -60.96
CA ALA A 60 -26.61 -18.11 -60.49
C ALA A 60 -25.76 -18.29 -59.23
N ILE A 61 -26.40 -18.68 -58.13
CA ILE A 61 -25.72 -19.08 -56.90
C ILE A 61 -24.99 -20.38 -57.24
N ASP A 62 -23.65 -20.37 -57.20
CA ASP A 62 -22.84 -21.58 -57.37
C ASP A 62 -23.21 -22.61 -56.29
N ASP A 63 -23.32 -23.88 -56.68
CA ASP A 63 -23.70 -24.98 -55.77
C ASP A 63 -22.74 -25.11 -54.56
N GLU A 64 -21.49 -24.62 -54.65
CA GLU A 64 -20.53 -24.55 -53.54
C GLU A 64 -20.90 -23.50 -52.46
N GLU A 65 -21.51 -22.36 -52.83
CA GLU A 65 -21.96 -21.35 -51.86
C GLU A 65 -23.22 -21.82 -51.11
N ALA A 66 -24.10 -22.57 -51.79
CA ALA A 66 -25.30 -23.17 -51.18
C ALA A 66 -24.96 -24.29 -50.18
N GLU A 67 -23.97 -25.15 -50.48
CA GLU A 67 -23.46 -26.16 -49.52
C GLU A 67 -22.70 -25.50 -48.34
N ALA A 68 -21.97 -24.41 -48.58
CA ALA A 68 -21.27 -23.67 -47.53
C ALA A 68 -22.23 -22.89 -46.58
N GLU A 69 -23.39 -22.45 -47.06
CA GLU A 69 -24.41 -21.79 -46.22
C GLU A 69 -25.08 -22.79 -45.24
N ASP A 70 -25.27 -24.05 -45.66
CA ASP A 70 -25.88 -25.11 -44.86
C ASP A 70 -24.95 -25.72 -43.80
N THR A 71 -23.66 -25.37 -43.80
CA THR A 71 -22.71 -25.75 -42.74
C THR A 71 -22.57 -24.71 -41.62
N ARG A 72 -23.07 -23.48 -41.81
CA ARG A 72 -23.01 -22.42 -40.79
C ARG A 72 -24.06 -22.62 -39.71
N PRO A 73 -23.83 -22.15 -38.46
CA PRO A 73 -24.85 -22.10 -37.43
C PRO A 73 -26.07 -21.29 -37.89
N LEU A 74 -27.29 -21.73 -37.54
CA LEU A 74 -28.53 -21.17 -38.07
C LEU A 74 -28.65 -19.64 -37.85
N TYR A 75 -28.16 -19.10 -36.73
CA TYR A 75 -28.17 -17.66 -36.45
C TYR A 75 -27.25 -16.81 -37.35
N GLN A 76 -26.38 -17.43 -38.14
CA GLN A 76 -25.51 -16.78 -39.13
C GLN A 76 -26.05 -16.91 -40.56
N ARG A 77 -27.13 -17.67 -40.75
CA ARG A 77 -27.77 -17.86 -42.06
C ARG A 77 -28.75 -16.72 -42.33
N GLU A 78 -29.06 -16.50 -43.61
CA GLU A 78 -30.11 -15.56 -43.96
C GLU A 78 -31.48 -16.06 -43.44
N PRO A 79 -32.32 -15.20 -42.83
CA PRO A 79 -33.61 -15.62 -42.28
C PRO A 79 -34.52 -16.31 -43.31
N PHE A 80 -35.12 -17.43 -42.94
CA PHE A 80 -36.08 -18.18 -43.77
C PHE A 80 -37.15 -18.88 -42.91
N ASP A 81 -38.33 -19.11 -43.48
CA ASP A 81 -39.40 -19.88 -42.83
C ASP A 81 -39.59 -21.24 -43.54
N LEU A 82 -40.26 -22.19 -42.88
CA LEU A 82 -40.63 -23.49 -43.46
C LEU A 82 -42.15 -23.65 -43.48
N ILE A 83 -42.71 -24.07 -44.61
CA ILE A 83 -44.14 -24.40 -44.74
C ILE A 83 -44.26 -25.90 -44.97
N LYS A 84 -44.94 -26.60 -44.06
CA LYS A 84 -45.24 -28.03 -44.18
C LYS A 84 -46.65 -28.24 -44.71
N LEU A 85 -46.78 -28.95 -45.83
CA LEU A 85 -48.08 -29.27 -46.43
C LEU A 85 -48.67 -30.56 -45.87
N ASP A 86 -49.96 -30.79 -46.12
CA ASP A 86 -50.67 -32.02 -45.72
C ASP A 86 -50.25 -33.25 -46.54
N GLU A 87 -50.68 -34.44 -46.10
CA GLU A 87 -50.35 -35.71 -46.79
C GLU A 87 -50.90 -35.79 -48.22
N ALA A 88 -52.02 -35.10 -48.50
CA ALA A 88 -52.57 -35.01 -49.85
C ALA A 88 -51.64 -34.24 -50.80
N ASN A 89 -50.76 -33.39 -50.26
CA ASN A 89 -49.68 -32.70 -50.94
C ASN A 89 -48.30 -33.31 -50.58
N ALA A 90 -48.25 -34.63 -50.39
CA ALA A 90 -47.04 -35.42 -50.09
C ALA A 90 -46.28 -35.04 -48.81
N GLY A 91 -46.85 -34.21 -47.94
CA GLY A 91 -46.18 -33.75 -46.72
C GLY A 91 -44.95 -32.87 -46.96
N GLU A 92 -44.83 -32.25 -48.14
CA GLU A 92 -43.64 -31.48 -48.55
C GLU A 92 -43.35 -30.33 -47.57
N VAL A 93 -42.07 -30.17 -47.18
CA VAL A 93 -41.58 -29.05 -46.37
C VAL A 93 -40.84 -28.08 -47.29
N ILE A 94 -41.40 -26.90 -47.47
CA ILE A 94 -40.90 -25.90 -48.41
C ILE A 94 -40.14 -24.82 -47.65
N LYS A 95 -38.87 -24.59 -48.01
CA LYS A 95 -38.05 -23.46 -47.53
C LYS A 95 -38.46 -22.17 -48.26
N VAL A 96 -38.90 -21.16 -47.52
CA VAL A 96 -39.46 -19.92 -48.07
C VAL A 96 -38.77 -18.68 -47.50
N VAL A 97 -38.80 -17.58 -48.24
CA VAL A 97 -38.44 -16.26 -47.71
C VAL A 97 -39.41 -15.92 -46.57
N PRO A 98 -38.95 -15.24 -45.49
CA PRO A 98 -39.79 -14.98 -44.32
C PRO A 98 -41.16 -14.41 -44.69
N VAL A 99 -42.22 -15.09 -44.26
CA VAL A 99 -43.59 -14.74 -44.63
C VAL A 99 -44.02 -13.46 -43.94
N LYS A 100 -44.94 -12.72 -44.56
CA LYS A 100 -45.39 -11.43 -44.04
C LYS A 100 -46.11 -11.60 -42.68
N ARG A 101 -45.66 -10.84 -41.68
CA ARG A 101 -46.16 -10.87 -40.29
C ARG A 101 -47.12 -9.71 -40.00
N PRO A 102 -48.08 -9.84 -39.08
CA PRO A 102 -48.40 -11.04 -38.29
C PRO A 102 -49.18 -12.08 -39.10
N LEU A 103 -48.98 -13.37 -38.80
CA LEU A 103 -49.79 -14.44 -39.35
C LEU A 103 -51.21 -14.44 -38.74
N PRO A 104 -52.26 -14.81 -39.50
CA PRO A 104 -53.61 -14.91 -38.98
C PRO A 104 -53.71 -16.01 -37.92
N LYS A 105 -54.27 -15.70 -36.74
CA LYS A 105 -54.40 -16.66 -35.62
C LYS A 105 -55.34 -17.83 -35.95
N ASN A 106 -56.42 -17.56 -36.66
CA ASN A 106 -57.40 -18.55 -37.14
C ASN A 106 -57.74 -18.23 -38.60
N PRO A 107 -56.90 -18.67 -39.56
CA PRO A 107 -57.17 -18.42 -40.97
C PRO A 107 -58.40 -19.20 -41.45
N SER A 108 -59.19 -18.59 -42.34
CA SER A 108 -60.23 -19.33 -43.05
C SER A 108 -59.60 -20.47 -43.85
N PRO A 109 -60.15 -21.70 -43.83
CA PRO A 109 -59.62 -22.84 -44.59
C PRO A 109 -59.46 -22.56 -46.10
N THR A 110 -60.27 -21.65 -46.65
CA THR A 110 -60.25 -21.26 -48.07
C THR A 110 -59.37 -20.04 -48.36
N ALA A 111 -58.90 -19.31 -47.34
CA ALA A 111 -57.93 -18.25 -47.55
C ALA A 111 -56.58 -18.84 -47.96
N THR A 112 -55.77 -18.09 -48.70
CA THR A 112 -54.46 -18.54 -49.18
C THR A 112 -53.32 -17.79 -48.49
N LEU A 113 -52.24 -18.49 -48.17
CA LEU A 113 -50.97 -17.89 -47.77
C LEU A 113 -50.10 -17.67 -49.01
N GLU A 114 -49.68 -16.42 -49.24
CA GLU A 114 -48.75 -16.05 -50.32
C GLU A 114 -47.30 -16.06 -49.81
N PHE A 115 -46.42 -16.76 -50.51
CA PHE A 115 -45.00 -16.88 -50.15
C PHE A 115 -44.12 -16.97 -51.41
N SER A 116 -42.81 -16.78 -51.26
CA SER A 116 -41.83 -17.06 -52.31
C SER A 116 -40.86 -18.12 -51.80
N ARG A 117 -40.56 -19.13 -52.63
CA ARG A 117 -39.56 -20.14 -52.24
C ARG A 117 -38.19 -19.46 -52.09
N PHE A 118 -37.37 -19.98 -51.19
CA PHE A 118 -36.07 -19.37 -50.86
C PHE A 118 -35.10 -19.34 -52.05
N ASP A 119 -35.15 -20.39 -52.89
CA ASP A 119 -34.43 -20.57 -54.16
C ASP A 119 -35.01 -19.75 -55.33
N GLN A 120 -36.26 -19.29 -55.22
CA GLN A 120 -37.01 -18.65 -56.31
C GLN A 120 -37.73 -17.38 -55.84
N ARG A 121 -36.96 -16.41 -55.33
CA ARG A 121 -37.48 -15.18 -54.69
C ARG A 121 -38.36 -14.30 -55.60
N ASN A 122 -38.17 -14.40 -56.92
CA ASN A 122 -38.92 -13.61 -57.91
C ASN A 122 -40.29 -14.23 -58.26
N ARG A 123 -40.61 -15.43 -57.74
CA ARG A 123 -41.85 -16.14 -58.04
C ARG A 123 -42.68 -16.33 -56.79
N LYS A 124 -43.92 -15.83 -56.85
CA LYS A 124 -44.90 -15.96 -55.78
C LYS A 124 -45.75 -17.21 -55.95
N TYR A 125 -45.95 -17.90 -54.85
CA TYR A 125 -46.75 -19.10 -54.70
C TYR A 125 -47.89 -18.80 -53.73
N GLN A 126 -49.03 -19.47 -53.91
CA GLN A 126 -50.18 -19.36 -53.01
C GLN A 126 -50.67 -20.77 -52.66
N VAL A 127 -50.92 -21.00 -51.38
CA VAL A 127 -51.46 -22.28 -50.89
C VAL A 127 -52.66 -22.02 -49.97
N PRO A 128 -53.80 -22.69 -50.14
CA PRO A 128 -54.92 -22.59 -49.21
C PRO A 128 -54.51 -23.04 -47.80
N TRP A 129 -54.93 -22.32 -46.77
CA TRP A 129 -54.59 -22.64 -45.38
C TRP A 129 -55.03 -24.04 -44.96
N ARG A 130 -56.10 -24.60 -45.54
CA ARG A 130 -56.51 -25.99 -45.29
C ARG A 130 -55.45 -27.05 -45.67
N ASN A 131 -54.54 -26.72 -46.59
CA ASN A 131 -53.49 -27.62 -47.05
C ASN A 131 -52.17 -27.43 -46.28
N ILE A 132 -52.12 -26.47 -45.33
CA ILE A 132 -50.92 -26.19 -44.52
C ILE A 132 -51.06 -26.89 -43.18
N VAL A 133 -50.13 -27.77 -42.86
CA VAL A 133 -50.03 -28.44 -41.56
C VAL A 133 -49.34 -27.53 -40.54
N GLU A 134 -48.27 -26.85 -40.96
CA GLU A 134 -47.46 -26.03 -40.05
C GLU A 134 -46.70 -24.94 -40.83
N VAL A 135 -46.59 -23.75 -40.24
CA VAL A 135 -45.66 -22.70 -40.68
C VAL A 135 -44.65 -22.48 -39.57
N LYS A 136 -43.42 -22.92 -39.78
CA LYS A 136 -42.33 -22.81 -38.82
C LYS A 136 -41.47 -21.59 -39.14
N LEU A 137 -41.47 -20.61 -38.25
CA LEU A 137 -40.78 -19.34 -38.46
C LEU A 137 -39.28 -19.43 -38.14
N PHE A 138 -38.46 -18.59 -38.77
CA PHE A 138 -37.03 -18.52 -38.54
C PHE A 138 -36.67 -18.34 -37.06
N GLU A 139 -37.27 -17.36 -36.40
CA GLU A 139 -37.03 -17.10 -34.98
C GLU A 139 -37.48 -18.25 -34.08
N SER A 140 -38.51 -19.01 -34.47
CA SER A 140 -38.94 -20.19 -33.73
C SER A 140 -37.91 -21.31 -33.86
N MET A 141 -37.33 -21.50 -35.06
CA MET A 141 -36.22 -22.45 -35.25
C MET A 141 -34.98 -22.07 -34.44
N LEU A 142 -34.64 -20.77 -34.35
CA LEU A 142 -33.52 -20.31 -33.51
C LEU A 142 -33.76 -20.59 -32.02
N VAL A 143 -34.98 -20.37 -31.53
CA VAL A 143 -35.35 -20.66 -30.13
C VAL A 143 -35.34 -22.15 -29.84
N GLU A 144 -35.88 -22.98 -30.73
CA GLU A 144 -35.86 -24.43 -30.59
C GLU A 144 -34.43 -24.98 -30.59
N GLU A 145 -33.56 -24.45 -31.46
CA GLU A 145 -32.16 -24.86 -31.51
C GLU A 145 -31.40 -24.44 -30.25
N ALA A 146 -31.66 -23.23 -29.73
CA ALA A 146 -31.14 -22.81 -28.43
C ALA A 146 -31.58 -23.74 -27.29
N GLN A 147 -32.86 -24.17 -27.29
CA GLN A 147 -33.38 -25.13 -26.31
C GLN A 147 -32.73 -26.51 -26.45
N ARG A 148 -32.54 -27.00 -27.68
CA ARG A 148 -31.84 -28.27 -27.96
C ARG A 148 -30.42 -28.24 -27.41
N LEU A 149 -29.65 -27.20 -27.75
CA LEU A 149 -28.27 -27.00 -27.29
C LEU A 149 -28.19 -26.87 -25.76
N THR A 150 -29.16 -26.18 -25.15
CA THR A 150 -29.29 -26.08 -23.69
C THR A 150 -29.46 -27.46 -23.06
N ASN A 151 -30.36 -28.29 -23.60
CA ASN A 151 -30.61 -29.65 -23.11
C ASN A 151 -29.40 -30.57 -23.29
N GLU A 152 -28.60 -30.34 -24.34
CA GLU A 152 -27.33 -31.01 -24.61
C GLU A 152 -26.16 -30.44 -23.79
N LYS A 153 -26.41 -29.47 -22.91
CA LYS A 153 -25.42 -28.78 -22.05
C LYS A 153 -24.35 -28.01 -22.83
N GLN A 154 -24.63 -27.63 -24.07
CA GLN A 154 -23.75 -26.81 -24.90
C GLN A 154 -24.06 -25.33 -24.70
N TYR A 155 -23.77 -24.82 -23.49
CA TYR A 155 -24.24 -23.50 -23.05
C TYR A 155 -23.62 -22.33 -23.83
N ASP A 156 -22.33 -22.40 -24.20
CA ASP A 156 -21.68 -21.32 -24.95
C ASP A 156 -22.32 -21.10 -26.33
N GLU A 157 -22.67 -22.19 -27.03
CA GLU A 157 -23.38 -22.10 -28.32
C GLU A 157 -24.86 -21.74 -28.11
N ALA A 158 -25.56 -22.36 -27.16
CA ALA A 158 -26.94 -22.00 -26.85
C ALA A 158 -27.12 -20.51 -26.57
N TYR A 159 -26.17 -19.90 -25.83
CA TYR A 159 -26.15 -18.47 -25.55
C TYR A 159 -26.05 -17.62 -26.83
N ARG A 160 -25.25 -18.02 -27.83
CA ARG A 160 -25.14 -17.26 -29.11
C ARG A 160 -26.47 -17.21 -29.86
N PHE A 161 -27.23 -18.30 -29.85
CA PHE A 161 -28.56 -18.33 -30.42
C PHE A 161 -29.54 -17.46 -29.63
N LEU A 162 -29.56 -17.57 -28.30
CA LEU A 162 -30.42 -16.73 -27.44
C LEU A 162 -30.11 -15.25 -27.58
N GLU A 163 -28.82 -14.86 -27.59
CA GLU A 163 -28.37 -13.49 -27.79
C GLU A 163 -28.84 -12.94 -29.13
N HIS A 164 -28.76 -13.75 -30.21
CA HIS A 164 -29.28 -13.35 -31.51
C HIS A 164 -30.81 -13.12 -31.46
N VAL A 165 -31.57 -14.04 -30.87
CA VAL A 165 -33.03 -13.89 -30.76
C VAL A 165 -33.41 -12.70 -29.87
N MET A 166 -32.69 -12.45 -28.77
CA MET A 166 -32.90 -11.28 -27.92
C MET A 166 -32.67 -9.95 -28.67
N ASN A 167 -31.64 -9.89 -29.52
CA ASN A 167 -31.29 -8.68 -30.24
C ASN A 167 -32.23 -8.40 -31.42
N TYR A 168 -32.61 -9.43 -32.18
CA TYR A 168 -33.34 -9.27 -33.44
C TYR A 168 -34.83 -9.64 -33.35
N TYR A 169 -35.23 -10.48 -32.40
CA TYR A 169 -36.60 -10.98 -32.23
C TYR A 169 -37.09 -10.95 -30.76
N PRO A 170 -36.97 -9.82 -30.04
CA PRO A 170 -37.23 -9.76 -28.58
C PRO A 170 -38.69 -10.04 -28.17
N GLN A 171 -39.64 -9.95 -29.11
CA GLN A 171 -41.07 -10.17 -28.87
C GLN A 171 -41.51 -11.61 -29.12
N HIS A 172 -40.59 -12.53 -29.41
CA HIS A 172 -40.95 -13.93 -29.67
C HIS A 172 -41.53 -14.59 -28.41
N PRO A 173 -42.73 -15.21 -28.48
CA PRO A 173 -43.44 -15.70 -27.29
C PRO A 173 -42.69 -16.81 -26.53
N GLY A 174 -41.86 -17.60 -27.22
CA GLY A 174 -41.06 -18.67 -26.61
C GLY A 174 -39.67 -18.24 -26.11
N LEU A 175 -39.25 -16.99 -26.37
CA LEU A 175 -37.90 -16.54 -26.02
C LEU A 175 -37.68 -16.52 -24.51
N GLN A 176 -38.62 -15.94 -23.75
CA GLN A 176 -38.44 -15.80 -22.31
C GLN A 176 -38.38 -17.16 -21.60
N GLU A 177 -39.19 -18.13 -22.04
CA GLU A 177 -39.11 -19.49 -21.52
C GLU A 177 -37.77 -20.17 -21.85
N ALA A 178 -37.25 -19.98 -23.08
CA ALA A 178 -35.96 -20.52 -23.49
C ALA A 178 -34.79 -19.93 -22.70
N VAL A 179 -34.80 -18.61 -22.44
CA VAL A 179 -33.81 -17.95 -21.58
C VAL A 179 -33.91 -18.47 -20.14
N ASN A 180 -35.13 -18.62 -19.62
CA ASN A 180 -35.33 -19.12 -18.26
C ASN A 180 -34.80 -20.56 -18.08
N GLU A 181 -35.09 -21.45 -19.03
CA GLU A 181 -34.57 -22.82 -19.04
C GLU A 181 -33.05 -22.87 -19.20
N PHE A 182 -32.50 -22.00 -20.06
CA PHE A 182 -31.05 -21.87 -20.22
C PHE A 182 -30.36 -21.49 -18.92
N LEU A 183 -30.81 -20.43 -18.26
CA LEU A 183 -30.24 -19.95 -17.00
C LEU A 183 -30.34 -21.03 -15.91
N LEU A 184 -31.47 -21.73 -15.80
CA LEU A 184 -31.66 -22.76 -14.78
C LEU A 184 -30.76 -23.99 -15.02
N ASN A 185 -30.71 -24.49 -16.25
CA ASN A 185 -29.88 -25.66 -16.59
C ASN A 185 -28.39 -25.36 -16.47
N ASN A 186 -27.97 -24.17 -16.91
CA ASN A 186 -26.59 -23.71 -16.78
C ASN A 186 -26.21 -23.54 -15.30
N ALA A 187 -27.10 -22.97 -14.47
CA ALA A 187 -26.89 -22.90 -13.02
C ALA A 187 -26.72 -24.29 -12.38
N VAL A 188 -27.50 -25.29 -12.80
CA VAL A 188 -27.35 -26.67 -12.30
C VAL A 188 -25.98 -27.26 -12.68
N GLU A 189 -25.49 -27.02 -13.90
CA GLU A 189 -24.17 -27.52 -14.30
C GLU A 189 -23.03 -26.76 -13.61
N ALA A 190 -23.11 -25.44 -13.52
CA ALA A 190 -22.14 -24.61 -12.78
C ALA A 190 -22.05 -25.01 -11.30
N PHE A 191 -23.17 -25.40 -10.68
CA PHE A 191 -23.19 -25.91 -9.31
C PHE A 191 -22.39 -27.21 -9.16
N ARG A 192 -22.50 -28.14 -10.13
CA ARG A 192 -21.68 -29.38 -10.14
C ARG A 192 -20.19 -29.09 -10.30
N GLN A 193 -19.86 -28.03 -11.02
CA GLN A 193 -18.49 -27.54 -11.19
C GLN A 193 -17.99 -26.71 -10.00
N LYS A 194 -18.79 -26.57 -8.93
CA LYS A 194 -18.49 -25.77 -7.73
C LYS A 194 -18.32 -24.28 -8.01
N LYS A 195 -18.85 -23.77 -9.13
CA LYS A 195 -18.77 -22.35 -9.50
C LYS A 195 -19.90 -21.55 -8.86
N TYR A 196 -19.93 -21.52 -7.53
CA TYR A 196 -21.12 -21.07 -6.78
C TYR A 196 -21.50 -19.60 -7.01
N ILE A 197 -20.54 -18.72 -7.31
CA ILE A 197 -20.81 -17.29 -7.63
C ILE A 197 -21.61 -17.17 -8.94
N GLU A 198 -21.28 -17.99 -9.94
CA GLU A 198 -21.97 -18.01 -11.23
C GLU A 198 -23.39 -18.55 -11.07
N VAL A 199 -23.56 -19.63 -10.29
CA VAL A 199 -24.88 -20.18 -9.92
C VAL A 199 -25.73 -19.11 -9.26
N PHE A 200 -25.17 -18.42 -8.27
CA PHE A 200 -25.87 -17.37 -7.53
C PHE A 200 -26.35 -16.26 -8.46
N SER A 201 -25.49 -15.80 -9.37
CA SER A 201 -25.80 -14.73 -10.33
C SER A 201 -26.95 -15.13 -11.28
N MET A 202 -26.89 -16.34 -11.85
CA MET A 202 -27.92 -16.83 -12.78
C MET A 202 -29.28 -17.04 -12.09
N LEU A 203 -29.29 -17.59 -10.87
CA LEU A 203 -30.53 -17.81 -10.13
C LEU A 203 -31.13 -16.51 -9.59
N GLU A 204 -30.29 -15.52 -9.23
CA GLU A 204 -30.74 -14.18 -8.85
C GLU A 204 -31.42 -13.47 -10.02
N GLU A 205 -30.83 -13.55 -11.22
CA GLU A 205 -31.42 -13.02 -12.45
C GLU A 205 -32.78 -13.66 -12.75
N LEU A 206 -32.88 -14.99 -12.65
CA LEU A 206 -34.15 -15.72 -12.81
C LEU A 206 -35.21 -15.27 -11.81
N HIS A 207 -34.83 -15.09 -10.54
CA HIS A 207 -35.76 -14.68 -9.49
C HIS A 207 -36.30 -13.26 -9.72
N GLN A 208 -35.44 -12.33 -10.14
CA GLN A 208 -35.80 -10.94 -10.38
C GLN A 208 -36.64 -10.75 -11.65
N ASN A 209 -36.25 -11.40 -12.75
CA ASN A 209 -36.87 -11.17 -14.06
C ASN A 209 -38.05 -12.10 -14.35
N SER A 210 -38.08 -13.29 -13.72
CA SER A 210 -39.09 -14.33 -13.96
C SER A 210 -39.57 -14.97 -12.65
N PRO A 211 -40.15 -14.21 -11.69
CA PRO A 211 -40.43 -14.69 -10.33
C PRO A 211 -41.41 -15.87 -10.23
N LYS A 212 -42.25 -16.08 -11.27
CA LYS A 212 -43.22 -17.18 -11.36
C LYS A 212 -42.64 -18.45 -12.02
N PHE A 213 -41.47 -18.36 -12.65
CA PHE A 213 -40.85 -19.48 -13.33
C PHE A 213 -40.27 -20.46 -12.32
N ARG A 214 -40.84 -21.66 -12.24
CA ARG A 214 -40.41 -22.77 -11.36
C ARG A 214 -39.96 -22.28 -9.97
N THR A 215 -40.76 -21.42 -9.35
CA THR A 215 -40.35 -20.62 -8.18
C THR A 215 -39.73 -21.47 -7.07
N GLU A 216 -40.33 -22.62 -6.75
CA GLU A 216 -39.80 -23.54 -5.74
C GLU A 216 -38.43 -24.12 -6.10
N THR A 217 -38.20 -24.47 -7.37
CA THR A 217 -36.92 -25.00 -7.86
C THR A 217 -35.84 -23.92 -7.83
N VAL A 218 -36.15 -22.71 -8.30
CA VAL A 218 -35.21 -21.58 -8.31
C VAL A 218 -34.83 -21.20 -6.89
N LEU A 219 -35.80 -21.04 -5.98
CA LEU A 219 -35.54 -20.72 -4.58
C LEU A 219 -34.73 -21.81 -3.88
N ARG A 220 -35.02 -23.10 -4.14
CA ARG A 220 -34.25 -24.22 -3.59
C ARG A 220 -32.81 -24.22 -4.11
N GLY A 221 -32.62 -23.99 -5.41
CA GLY A 221 -31.27 -23.87 -6.00
C GLY A 221 -30.51 -22.69 -5.42
N PHE A 222 -31.19 -21.57 -5.22
CA PHE A 222 -30.61 -20.36 -4.62
C PHE A 222 -30.17 -20.60 -3.18
N ASP A 223 -31.02 -21.25 -2.37
CA ASP A 223 -30.71 -21.65 -1.01
C ASP A 223 -29.49 -22.59 -0.94
N GLN A 224 -29.41 -23.58 -1.84
CA GLN A 224 -28.27 -24.49 -1.94
C GLN A 224 -26.99 -23.77 -2.36
N ALA A 225 -27.06 -22.86 -3.33
CA ALA A 225 -25.93 -22.07 -3.79
C ALA A 225 -25.41 -21.13 -2.69
N ALA A 226 -26.31 -20.42 -2.02
CA ALA A 226 -25.99 -19.55 -0.89
C ALA A 226 -25.32 -20.35 0.25
N ASN A 227 -25.89 -21.51 0.59
CA ASN A 227 -25.33 -22.40 1.61
C ASN A 227 -23.92 -22.91 1.23
N ALA A 228 -23.73 -23.34 -0.03
CA ALA A 228 -22.45 -23.84 -0.52
C ALA A 228 -21.38 -22.74 -0.56
N LEU A 229 -21.74 -21.52 -0.98
CA LEU A 229 -20.83 -20.38 -1.05
C LEU A 229 -20.43 -19.88 0.35
N LEU A 230 -21.38 -19.77 1.28
CA LEU A 230 -21.10 -19.45 2.68
C LEU A 230 -20.21 -20.53 3.32
N LYS A 231 -20.52 -21.80 3.07
CA LYS A 231 -19.69 -22.92 3.53
C LYS A 231 -18.26 -22.83 2.99
N HIS A 232 -18.11 -22.57 1.70
CA HIS A 232 -16.81 -22.45 1.05
C HIS A 232 -15.94 -21.36 1.72
N HIS A 233 -16.50 -20.16 1.94
CA HIS A 233 -15.78 -19.10 2.65
C HIS A 233 -15.41 -19.48 4.09
N MET A 234 -16.28 -20.21 4.78
CA MET A 234 -16.02 -20.67 6.15
C MET A 234 -14.94 -21.77 6.20
N ASP A 235 -14.97 -22.73 5.27
CA ASP A 235 -13.99 -23.81 5.14
C ASP A 235 -12.59 -23.25 4.79
N GLU A 236 -12.52 -22.14 4.04
CA GLU A 236 -11.29 -21.40 3.75
C GLU A 236 -10.84 -20.47 4.89
N GLY A 237 -11.62 -20.34 5.98
CA GLY A 237 -11.34 -19.44 7.09
C GLY A 237 -11.60 -17.95 6.79
N ASN A 238 -12.24 -17.62 5.67
CA ASN A 238 -12.60 -16.24 5.29
C ASN A 238 -13.95 -15.82 5.89
N ILE A 239 -13.97 -15.67 7.22
CA ILE A 239 -15.17 -15.33 7.98
C ILE A 239 -15.76 -13.97 7.56
N VAL A 240 -14.91 -13.00 7.22
CA VAL A 240 -15.35 -11.66 6.79
C VAL A 240 -16.13 -11.73 5.48
N ALA A 241 -15.66 -12.51 4.50
CA ALA A 241 -16.41 -12.71 3.25
C ALA A 241 -17.75 -13.40 3.49
N ALA A 242 -17.79 -14.40 4.38
CA ALA A 242 -19.02 -15.07 4.76
C ALA A 242 -20.02 -14.10 5.42
N GLN A 243 -19.55 -13.21 6.32
CA GLN A 243 -20.39 -12.17 6.92
C GLN A 243 -20.93 -11.17 5.90
N MET A 244 -20.08 -10.66 5.01
CA MET A 244 -20.50 -9.71 3.97
C MET A 244 -21.57 -10.32 3.06
N LEU A 245 -21.38 -11.58 2.66
CA LEU A 245 -22.37 -12.32 1.90
C LEU A 245 -23.67 -12.51 2.68
N LEU A 246 -23.59 -12.92 3.95
CA LEU A 246 -24.77 -13.08 4.80
C LEU A 246 -25.54 -11.77 4.97
N THR A 247 -24.87 -10.65 5.24
CA THR A 247 -25.50 -9.33 5.35
C THR A 247 -26.17 -8.89 4.04
N ARG A 248 -25.54 -9.16 2.88
CA ARG A 248 -26.18 -8.92 1.57
C ARG A 248 -27.43 -9.78 1.37
N LEU A 249 -27.38 -11.04 1.79
CA LEU A 249 -28.53 -11.95 1.69
C LEU A 249 -29.68 -11.48 2.59
N GLU A 250 -29.37 -11.06 3.82
CA GLU A 250 -30.34 -10.54 4.78
C GLU A 250 -31.01 -9.25 4.33
N SER A 251 -30.30 -8.39 3.58
CA SER A 251 -30.88 -7.15 3.06
C SER A 251 -31.82 -7.37 1.87
N SER A 252 -31.69 -8.51 1.18
CA SER A 252 -32.36 -8.77 -0.10
C SER A 252 -33.43 -9.87 -0.04
N TYR A 253 -33.33 -10.80 0.92
CA TYR A 253 -34.19 -11.98 1.00
C TYR A 253 -34.67 -12.24 2.44
N SER A 254 -35.86 -12.83 2.57
CA SER A 254 -36.37 -13.28 3.86
C SER A 254 -35.93 -14.70 4.21
N ASP A 255 -35.87 -15.01 5.52
CA ASP A 255 -35.56 -16.34 6.04
C ASP A 255 -36.49 -17.46 5.50
N LYS A 256 -37.70 -17.10 5.01
CA LYS A 256 -38.64 -18.05 4.38
C LYS A 256 -38.26 -18.39 2.93
N GLN A 257 -37.59 -17.48 2.23
CA GLN A 257 -37.14 -17.68 0.85
C GLN A 257 -35.80 -18.41 0.82
N VAL A 258 -34.92 -18.11 1.79
CA VAL A 258 -33.56 -18.62 1.86
C VAL A 258 -33.28 -19.05 3.29
N THR A 259 -33.50 -20.34 3.56
CA THR A 259 -33.30 -20.95 4.89
C THR A 259 -31.84 -20.92 5.34
N ALA A 260 -30.90 -20.90 4.39
CA ALA A 260 -29.47 -20.76 4.64
C ALA A 260 -29.15 -19.51 5.48
N ILE A 261 -29.91 -18.42 5.34
CA ILE A 261 -29.72 -17.19 6.12
C ILE A 261 -29.88 -17.49 7.62
N ALA A 262 -31.02 -18.05 8.02
CA ALA A 262 -31.30 -18.37 9.42
C ALA A 262 -30.32 -19.41 9.97
N ASN A 263 -29.96 -20.42 9.17
CA ASN A 263 -29.01 -21.45 9.56
C ASN A 263 -27.61 -20.88 9.82
N TRP A 264 -27.07 -20.09 8.90
CA TRP A 264 -25.73 -19.49 9.03
C TRP A 264 -25.68 -18.39 10.09
N ARG A 265 -26.74 -17.57 10.22
CA ARG A 265 -26.88 -16.61 11.33
C ARG A 265 -26.83 -17.33 12.67
N GLY A 266 -27.59 -18.42 12.81
CA GLY A 266 -27.59 -19.26 14.02
C GLY A 266 -26.22 -19.89 14.29
N GLN A 267 -25.57 -20.43 13.26
CA GLN A 267 -24.24 -21.03 13.37
C GLN A 267 -23.18 -20.01 13.81
N LEU A 268 -23.06 -18.87 13.13
CA LEU A 268 -22.12 -17.80 13.48
C LEU A 268 -22.41 -17.24 14.87
N SER A 269 -23.69 -17.01 15.21
CA SER A 269 -24.07 -16.56 16.55
C SER A 269 -23.71 -17.59 17.62
N SER A 270 -23.81 -18.89 17.35
CA SER A 270 -23.44 -19.95 18.29
C SER A 270 -21.93 -20.02 18.52
N MET A 271 -21.13 -19.93 17.44
CA MET A 271 -19.67 -19.85 17.51
C MET A 271 -19.20 -18.62 18.28
N ALA A 272 -19.79 -17.45 18.02
CA ALA A 272 -19.51 -16.23 18.77
C ALA A 272 -19.95 -16.33 20.23
N ALA A 273 -21.08 -17.00 20.53
CA ALA A 273 -21.54 -17.20 21.91
C ALA A 273 -20.56 -18.06 22.74
N VAL A 274 -19.94 -19.08 22.14
CA VAL A 274 -18.88 -19.86 22.80
C VAL A 274 -17.71 -18.94 23.22
N LYS A 275 -17.28 -18.04 22.31
CA LYS A 275 -16.22 -17.07 22.61
C LYS A 275 -16.65 -16.03 23.64
N ARG A 276 -17.89 -15.55 23.58
CA ARG A 276 -18.50 -14.65 24.58
C ARG A 276 -18.45 -15.27 25.99
N ASP A 277 -18.85 -16.52 26.12
CA ASP A 277 -18.94 -17.18 27.42
C ASP A 277 -17.55 -17.50 27.98
N ALA A 278 -16.60 -17.85 27.11
CA ALA A 278 -15.18 -17.95 27.47
C ALA A 278 -14.61 -16.58 27.90
N ALA A 279 -14.95 -15.49 27.20
CA ALA A 279 -14.50 -14.13 27.55
C ALA A 279 -15.05 -13.70 28.92
N LYS A 280 -16.33 -14.00 29.23
CA LYS A 280 -16.91 -13.77 30.56
C LYS A 280 -16.18 -14.52 31.66
N LYS A 281 -15.79 -15.78 31.39
CA LYS A 281 -14.98 -16.57 32.31
C LYS A 281 -13.62 -15.92 32.53
N ALA A 282 -12.90 -15.59 31.46
CA ALA A 282 -11.60 -14.92 31.54
C ALA A 282 -11.67 -13.59 32.30
N LEU A 283 -12.73 -12.81 32.11
CA LEU A 283 -12.98 -11.57 32.86
C LEU A 283 -13.19 -11.83 34.36
N THR A 284 -13.93 -12.89 34.72
CA THR A 284 -14.14 -13.32 36.11
C THR A 284 -12.84 -13.79 36.76
N ASP A 285 -12.02 -14.51 35.99
CA ASP A 285 -10.70 -15.02 36.39
C ASP A 285 -9.61 -13.91 36.38
N GLN A 286 -9.98 -12.65 36.09
CA GLN A 286 -9.10 -11.49 35.97
C GLN A 286 -7.99 -11.62 34.90
N ASN A 287 -8.15 -12.56 33.95
CA ASN A 287 -7.26 -12.70 32.81
C ASN A 287 -7.67 -11.72 31.69
N MET A 288 -7.29 -10.45 31.87
CA MET A 288 -7.75 -9.34 31.03
C MET A 288 -7.33 -9.47 29.55
N ARG A 289 -6.12 -9.97 29.28
CA ARG A 289 -5.64 -10.14 27.90
C ARG A 289 -6.40 -11.24 27.15
N GLU A 290 -6.63 -12.38 27.81
CA GLU A 290 -7.44 -13.46 27.23
C GLU A 290 -8.89 -13.03 27.05
N ALA A 291 -9.47 -12.32 28.03
CA ALA A 291 -10.82 -11.76 27.91
C ALA A 291 -10.92 -10.82 26.68
N TYR A 292 -9.95 -9.93 26.49
CA TYR A 292 -9.89 -9.03 25.34
C TYR A 292 -9.76 -9.80 24.02
N LYS A 293 -8.82 -10.75 23.94
CA LYS A 293 -8.63 -11.59 22.74
C LYS A 293 -9.92 -12.33 22.37
N LEU A 294 -10.57 -12.96 23.34
CA LEU A 294 -11.82 -13.70 23.11
C LEU A 294 -12.97 -12.77 22.70
N VAL A 295 -13.01 -11.53 23.19
CA VAL A 295 -13.94 -10.50 22.70
C VAL A 295 -13.67 -10.15 21.24
N GLN A 296 -12.41 -9.95 20.84
CA GLN A 296 -12.05 -9.67 19.45
C GLN A 296 -12.43 -10.84 18.54
N GLU A 297 -12.11 -12.08 18.92
CA GLU A 297 -12.50 -13.28 18.18
C GLU A 297 -14.04 -13.39 18.07
N MET A 298 -14.77 -13.14 19.16
CA MET A 298 -16.23 -13.13 19.18
C MET A 298 -16.80 -12.12 18.17
N LEU A 299 -16.33 -10.86 18.22
CA LEU A 299 -16.80 -9.80 17.32
C LEU A 299 -16.37 -10.04 15.87
N HIS A 300 -15.19 -10.66 15.65
CA HIS A 300 -14.75 -11.08 14.33
C HIS A 300 -15.64 -12.18 13.75
N ILE A 301 -16.14 -13.11 14.58
CA ILE A 301 -17.03 -14.19 14.15
C ILE A 301 -18.45 -13.70 13.87
N TYR A 302 -19.04 -12.94 14.80
CA TYR A 302 -20.38 -12.37 14.63
C TYR A 302 -20.55 -11.12 15.52
N PRO A 303 -20.47 -9.90 14.97
CA PRO A 303 -20.52 -8.65 15.74
C PRO A 303 -21.80 -8.47 16.57
N ASN A 304 -22.92 -8.98 16.05
CA ASN A 304 -24.26 -8.80 16.62
C ASN A 304 -24.68 -9.95 17.55
N VAL A 305 -23.71 -10.71 18.10
CA VAL A 305 -24.02 -11.79 19.05
C VAL A 305 -24.70 -11.20 20.31
N PRO A 306 -25.80 -11.79 20.81
CA PRO A 306 -26.50 -11.25 21.97
C PRO A 306 -25.59 -11.08 23.20
N GLY A 307 -25.56 -9.87 23.77
CA GLY A 307 -24.72 -9.53 24.92
C GLY A 307 -23.22 -9.39 24.61
N GLY A 308 -22.82 -9.53 23.35
CA GLY A 308 -21.43 -9.41 22.91
C GLY A 308 -20.92 -7.96 22.94
N PRO A 309 -21.61 -7.00 22.29
CA PRO A 309 -21.23 -5.59 22.33
C PRO A 309 -21.07 -5.04 23.75
N GLU A 310 -22.00 -5.37 24.65
CA GLU A 310 -21.98 -4.93 26.05
C GLU A 310 -20.79 -5.53 26.80
N LEU A 311 -20.50 -6.81 26.59
CA LEU A 311 -19.32 -7.47 27.17
C LEU A 311 -18.03 -6.83 26.65
N GLY A 312 -17.95 -6.55 25.34
CA GLY A 312 -16.79 -5.88 24.77
C GLY A 312 -16.56 -4.51 25.39
N GLN A 313 -17.64 -3.73 25.60
CA GLN A 313 -17.53 -2.41 26.22
C GLN A 313 -17.13 -2.54 27.69
N GLN A 314 -17.64 -3.54 28.40
CA GLN A 314 -17.25 -3.83 29.77
C GLN A 314 -15.75 -4.16 29.86
N VAL A 315 -15.24 -5.08 29.03
CA VAL A 315 -13.81 -5.43 29.00
C VAL A 315 -12.95 -4.21 28.66
N ALA A 316 -13.30 -3.45 27.63
CA ALA A 316 -12.59 -2.25 27.24
C ALA A 316 -12.57 -1.17 28.34
N ASN A 317 -13.66 -1.01 29.09
CA ASN A 317 -13.72 -0.05 30.20
C ASN A 317 -12.93 -0.52 31.43
N THR A 318 -12.94 -1.83 31.73
CA THR A 318 -12.22 -2.40 32.88
C THR A 318 -10.72 -2.38 32.65
N TYR A 319 -10.28 -2.81 31.47
CA TYR A 319 -8.87 -2.91 31.10
C TYR A 319 -8.64 -2.51 29.64
N PRO A 320 -8.54 -1.19 29.35
CA PRO A 320 -8.17 -0.68 28.03
C PRO A 320 -6.83 -1.27 27.58
N LEU A 321 -6.86 -2.16 26.58
CA LEU A 321 -5.71 -2.87 26.03
C LEU A 321 -5.63 -2.59 24.53
N VAL A 322 -4.44 -2.30 24.01
CA VAL A 322 -4.20 -2.11 22.58
C VAL A 322 -3.05 -2.99 22.12
N TYR A 323 -3.27 -3.78 21.06
CA TYR A 323 -2.20 -4.50 20.38
C TYR A 323 -1.68 -3.69 19.19
N VAL A 324 -0.37 -3.50 19.13
CA VAL A 324 0.31 -2.76 18.06
C VAL A 324 1.25 -3.70 17.32
N GLY A 325 0.99 -3.94 16.04
CA GLY A 325 1.89 -4.69 15.17
C GLY A 325 3.07 -3.84 14.72
N VAL A 326 4.27 -4.38 14.88
CA VAL A 326 5.54 -3.73 14.50
C VAL A 326 6.40 -4.70 13.70
N THR A 327 7.10 -4.19 12.69
CA THR A 327 8.07 -4.96 11.88
C THR A 327 9.50 -4.82 12.37
N GLN A 328 9.71 -4.01 13.41
CA GLN A 328 10.97 -3.87 14.13
C GLN A 328 10.68 -3.61 15.61
N PRO A 329 11.09 -4.49 16.54
CA PRO A 329 10.95 -4.26 17.97
C PRO A 329 12.02 -3.27 18.45
N ALA A 330 11.74 -2.56 19.55
CA ALA A 330 12.75 -1.68 20.16
C ALA A 330 13.80 -2.51 20.93
N ALA A 331 15.08 -2.26 20.67
CA ALA A 331 16.20 -2.80 21.46
C ALA A 331 16.65 -1.81 22.55
N ASP A 332 16.52 -0.52 22.25
CA ASP A 332 16.74 0.60 23.15
C ASP A 332 15.57 1.59 23.04
N TYR A 333 15.54 2.63 23.90
CA TYR A 333 14.37 3.50 24.11
C TYR A 333 14.75 4.99 24.13
N GLU A 334 15.54 5.41 23.15
CA GLU A 334 15.94 6.80 22.92
C GLU A 334 14.96 7.54 22.01
N PRO A 335 14.09 8.42 22.56
CA PRO A 335 12.98 9.01 21.80
C PRO A 335 13.41 9.90 20.64
N ASN A 336 14.67 10.38 20.65
CA ASN A 336 15.20 11.24 19.59
C ASN A 336 16.23 10.53 18.69
N GLN A 337 16.54 9.24 18.84
CA GLN A 337 17.61 8.60 18.05
C GLN A 337 17.35 8.67 16.54
N ILE A 338 18.23 9.27 15.75
CA ILE A 338 17.91 9.72 14.38
C ILE A 338 17.73 8.54 13.39
N GLU A 339 18.44 7.45 13.57
CA GLU A 339 18.47 6.27 12.69
C GLU A 339 17.54 5.13 13.12
N ASN A 340 17.01 5.16 14.34
CA ASN A 340 16.26 4.03 14.91
C ASN A 340 14.78 4.37 15.13
N TRP A 341 13.93 3.96 14.19
CA TRP A 341 12.48 4.18 14.27
C TRP A 341 11.86 3.50 15.49
N ALA A 342 12.19 2.23 15.74
CA ALA A 342 11.62 1.47 16.85
C ALA A 342 11.98 2.09 18.21
N SER A 343 13.21 2.57 18.36
CA SER A 343 13.66 3.29 19.55
C SER A 343 12.90 4.60 19.76
N ARG A 344 12.76 5.44 18.71
CA ARG A 344 11.96 6.67 18.80
C ARG A 344 10.50 6.41 19.15
N ARG A 345 9.91 5.37 18.54
CA ARG A 345 8.54 4.93 18.79
C ARG A 345 8.36 4.53 20.25
N ALA A 346 9.01 3.47 20.69
CA ALA A 346 8.82 2.94 22.04
C ALA A 346 9.39 3.87 23.13
N GLY A 347 10.46 4.61 22.83
CA GLY A 347 11.06 5.61 23.72
C GLY A 347 10.05 6.66 24.18
N ARG A 348 9.11 7.06 23.30
CA ARG A 348 8.06 8.03 23.62
C ARG A 348 7.12 7.57 24.75
N LEU A 349 6.98 6.26 24.95
CA LEU A 349 6.16 5.67 26.00
C LEU A 349 6.85 5.74 27.37
N VAL A 350 8.16 5.46 27.40
CA VAL A 350 8.93 5.28 28.66
C VAL A 350 9.70 6.53 29.10
N SER A 351 9.91 7.49 28.19
CA SER A 351 10.61 8.75 28.46
C SER A 351 9.81 9.97 27.99
N ARG A 352 9.80 11.02 28.81
CA ARG A 352 9.27 12.34 28.44
C ARG A 352 10.40 13.24 27.94
N MET A 353 10.16 13.92 26.83
CA MET A 353 11.07 14.93 26.31
C MET A 353 10.83 16.28 27.01
N LEU A 354 11.89 17.07 27.14
CA LEU A 354 11.81 18.46 27.58
C LEU A 354 10.96 19.24 26.58
N LEU A 355 11.32 19.24 25.29
CA LEU A 355 10.47 19.71 24.20
C LEU A 355 10.15 18.58 23.24
N GLU A 356 8.97 18.64 22.63
CA GLU A 356 8.49 17.67 21.65
C GLU A 356 8.26 18.37 20.30
N PHE A 357 8.82 17.81 19.22
CA PHE A 357 8.48 18.22 17.86
C PHE A 357 7.05 17.74 17.56
N ARG A 358 6.16 18.67 17.18
CA ARG A 358 4.74 18.39 16.96
C ARG A 358 4.42 18.15 15.50
N GLN A 359 4.85 19.08 14.65
CA GLN A 359 4.58 19.05 13.23
C GLN A 359 5.51 20.01 12.49
N PRO A 360 5.62 19.88 11.15
CA PRO A 360 6.25 20.90 10.31
C PRO A 360 5.44 22.20 10.33
N GLY A 361 6.13 23.33 10.48
CA GLY A 361 5.57 24.68 10.33
C GLY A 361 6.12 25.39 9.09
N ALA A 362 5.70 26.64 8.87
CA ALA A 362 6.13 27.45 7.73
C ALA A 362 7.62 27.87 7.82
N GLU A 363 8.13 28.00 9.04
CA GLU A 363 9.50 28.38 9.36
C GLU A 363 10.10 27.32 10.30
N GLY A 364 10.36 26.12 9.76
CA GLY A 364 10.86 24.97 10.53
C GLY A 364 9.79 24.28 11.37
N GLY A 365 10.21 23.46 12.33
CA GLY A 365 9.32 22.69 13.19
C GLY A 365 8.52 23.52 14.19
N GLU A 366 7.32 23.03 14.53
CA GLU A 366 6.56 23.49 15.69
C GLU A 366 6.86 22.62 16.90
N TYR A 367 7.12 23.25 18.05
CA TYR A 367 7.54 22.57 19.27
C TYR A 367 6.57 22.84 20.41
N ALA A 368 6.34 21.83 21.23
CA ALA A 368 5.57 21.95 22.46
C ALA A 368 6.45 21.70 23.68
N PHE A 369 6.16 22.41 24.76
CA PHE A 369 6.69 22.12 26.09
C PHE A 369 5.62 21.32 26.86
N PRO A 370 5.78 19.99 27.07
CA PRO A 370 4.72 19.17 27.67
C PRO A 370 4.31 19.60 29.09
N LEU A 371 5.22 20.27 29.80
CA LEU A 371 4.99 20.74 31.17
C LEU A 371 4.33 22.13 31.22
N GLY A 372 4.12 22.81 30.10
CA GLY A 372 3.53 24.15 30.10
C GLY A 372 3.58 24.87 28.76
N THR A 373 4.12 26.09 28.76
CA THR A 373 4.18 26.94 27.56
C THR A 373 5.60 27.42 27.29
N ILE A 374 5.91 27.66 26.03
CA ILE A 374 7.22 28.12 25.57
C ILE A 374 7.04 29.36 24.69
N THR A 375 7.92 30.34 24.84
CA THR A 375 7.87 31.59 24.06
C THR A 375 9.29 32.08 23.78
N LEU A 376 9.56 32.40 22.53
CA LEU A 376 10.80 33.06 22.10
C LEU A 376 10.53 34.57 22.02
N SER A 377 11.43 35.39 22.56
CA SER A 377 11.34 36.85 22.47
C SER A 377 11.42 37.33 21.02
N GLU A 378 10.87 38.51 20.71
CA GLU A 378 10.85 39.07 19.35
C GLU A 378 12.27 39.29 18.80
N ASP A 379 13.22 39.67 19.65
CA ASP A 379 14.64 39.83 19.31
C ASP A 379 15.40 38.51 19.19
N ARG A 380 14.72 37.38 19.49
CA ARG A 380 15.24 36.02 19.48
C ARG A 380 16.44 35.79 20.40
N GLN A 381 16.62 36.62 21.43
CA GLN A 381 17.71 36.52 22.40
C GLN A 381 17.32 35.85 23.71
N GLN A 382 16.03 35.58 23.95
CA GLN A 382 15.58 34.96 25.18
C GLN A 382 14.47 33.95 24.93
N LEU A 383 14.60 32.76 25.53
CA LEU A 383 13.58 31.72 25.51
C LEU A 383 12.96 31.58 26.91
N MET A 384 11.65 31.77 27.00
CA MET A 384 10.87 31.61 28.22
C MET A 384 10.14 30.26 28.20
N LEU A 385 10.30 29.48 29.27
CA LEU A 385 9.51 28.28 29.55
C LEU A 385 8.71 28.52 30.82
N ARG A 386 7.39 28.53 30.71
CA ARG A 386 6.46 28.62 31.85
C ARG A 386 5.91 27.25 32.16
N VAL A 387 6.22 26.73 33.34
CA VAL A 387 5.76 25.44 33.87
C VAL A 387 4.35 25.61 34.42
N ASN A 388 3.44 24.71 34.07
CA ASN A 388 2.12 24.68 34.66
C ASN A 388 2.22 24.15 36.10
N SER A 389 1.58 24.81 37.07
CA SER A 389 1.52 24.31 38.44
C SER A 389 0.62 23.08 38.61
N LYS A 390 -0.26 22.83 37.63
CA LYS A 390 -1.12 21.65 37.56
C LYS A 390 -1.18 21.10 36.14
N ILE A 391 -1.20 19.77 36.03
CA ILE A 391 -1.36 19.02 34.79
C ILE A 391 -2.59 18.12 34.98
N ASN A 392 -3.58 18.26 34.10
CA ASN A 392 -4.87 17.55 34.21
C ASN A 392 -5.53 17.65 35.61
N GLY A 393 -5.35 18.77 36.30
CA GLY A 393 -5.91 19.01 37.65
C GLY A 393 -5.07 18.48 38.82
N VAL A 394 -4.02 17.70 38.54
CA VAL A 394 -3.04 17.18 39.52
C VAL A 394 -1.88 18.16 39.63
N THR A 395 -1.30 18.33 40.83
CA THR A 395 -0.10 19.14 41.02
C THR A 395 1.00 18.65 40.09
N ALA A 396 1.62 19.58 39.35
CA ALA A 396 2.69 19.23 38.44
C ALA A 396 3.86 18.58 39.19
N PRO A 397 4.50 17.56 38.61
CA PRO A 397 5.57 16.84 39.27
C PRO A 397 6.85 17.69 39.44
N LEU A 398 6.90 18.87 38.81
CA LEU A 398 8.12 19.63 38.58
C LEU A 398 7.85 21.13 38.64
N THR A 399 8.90 21.89 38.96
CA THR A 399 8.92 23.35 39.01
C THR A 399 9.92 23.90 37.98
N GLY A 400 10.02 25.23 37.92
CA GLY A 400 11.04 25.91 37.12
C GLY A 400 12.47 25.59 37.56
N PHE A 401 12.69 25.16 38.81
CA PHE A 401 14.02 24.81 39.30
C PHE A 401 14.58 23.58 38.57
N GLU A 402 13.80 22.50 38.43
CA GLU A 402 14.24 21.29 37.73
C GLU A 402 14.46 21.56 36.23
N VAL A 403 13.58 22.34 35.60
CA VAL A 403 13.74 22.77 34.19
C VAL A 403 15.03 23.58 34.03
N SER A 404 15.29 24.55 34.92
CA SER A 404 16.50 25.38 34.85
C SER A 404 17.77 24.55 34.99
N ARG A 405 17.78 23.57 35.91
CA ARG A 405 18.90 22.64 36.09
C ARG A 405 19.14 21.83 34.83
N ARG A 406 18.09 21.31 34.21
CA ARG A 406 18.21 20.58 32.94
C ARG A 406 18.87 21.43 31.85
N LEU A 407 18.46 22.69 31.70
CA LEU A 407 19.05 23.61 30.72
C LEU A 407 20.53 23.93 31.01
N ILE A 408 20.92 23.99 32.28
CA ILE A 408 22.31 24.19 32.72
C ILE A 408 23.15 22.94 32.48
N ASP A 409 22.61 21.75 32.78
CA ASP A 409 23.30 20.46 32.58
C ASP A 409 23.69 20.29 31.09
N LEU A 410 22.78 20.60 30.17
CA LEU A 410 23.04 20.62 28.72
C LEU A 410 24.18 21.57 28.31
N ALA A 411 24.42 22.63 29.08
CA ALA A 411 25.47 23.62 28.82
C ALA A 411 26.78 23.36 29.59
N THR A 412 26.81 22.36 30.48
CA THR A 412 27.93 22.12 31.41
C THR A 412 28.89 21.07 30.85
N ILE A 413 30.13 21.50 30.54
CA ILE A 413 31.18 20.60 30.05
C ILE A 413 31.43 19.49 31.10
N GLY A 414 31.47 18.24 30.63
CA GLY A 414 31.69 17.06 31.48
C GLY A 414 30.42 16.43 32.05
N ASN A 415 29.25 17.07 31.86
CA ASN A 415 27.96 16.42 32.09
C ASN A 415 27.68 15.40 30.96
N SER A 416 27.02 14.27 31.27
CA SER A 416 26.62 13.23 30.30
C SER A 416 25.75 13.78 29.18
N ASP A 417 24.92 14.78 29.46
CA ASP A 417 24.02 15.41 28.49
C ASP A 417 24.60 16.67 27.83
N TYR A 418 25.89 16.94 28.02
CA TYR A 418 26.52 18.12 27.44
C TYR A 418 26.28 18.20 25.93
N THR A 419 25.71 19.32 25.47
CA THR A 419 25.46 19.58 24.05
C THR A 419 26.22 20.83 23.60
N PRO A 420 27.26 20.69 22.73
CA PRO A 420 28.08 21.82 22.30
C PRO A 420 27.28 22.96 21.65
N SER A 421 26.24 22.63 20.87
CA SER A 421 25.38 23.61 20.20
C SER A 421 24.65 24.49 21.20
N TRP A 422 23.96 23.90 22.18
CA TRP A 422 23.26 24.62 23.25
C TRP A 422 24.22 25.41 24.15
N ALA A 423 25.31 24.77 24.57
CA ALA A 423 26.34 25.39 25.39
C ALA A 423 26.93 26.65 24.73
N SER A 424 27.12 26.64 23.40
CA SER A 424 27.61 27.80 22.64
C SER A 424 26.62 28.95 22.57
N LEU A 425 25.32 28.66 22.70
CA LEU A 425 24.24 29.63 22.53
C LEU A 425 23.87 30.32 23.84
N VAL A 426 23.69 29.56 24.93
CA VAL A 426 23.14 30.09 26.19
C VAL A 426 24.15 30.85 27.04
N SER A 427 23.87 32.12 27.36
CA SER A 427 24.65 32.93 28.29
C SER A 427 24.26 32.74 29.74
N GLY A 428 22.99 32.45 30.03
CA GLY A 428 22.50 32.27 31.39
C GLY A 428 21.10 31.65 31.43
N VAL A 429 20.77 31.02 32.55
CA VAL A 429 19.44 30.50 32.84
C VAL A 429 19.01 31.04 34.19
N GLN A 430 17.80 31.61 34.26
CA GLN A 430 17.26 32.20 35.48
C GLN A 430 15.83 31.76 35.72
N VAL A 431 15.46 31.65 37.00
CA VAL A 431 14.13 31.30 37.48
C VAL A 431 13.57 32.57 38.14
N SER A 432 12.64 33.26 37.50
CA SER A 432 12.13 34.55 38.02
C SER A 432 11.07 34.36 39.11
N ASN A 433 10.32 33.26 39.03
CA ASN A 433 9.41 32.75 40.04
C ASN A 433 9.44 31.21 39.99
N VAL A 434 8.68 30.52 40.85
CA VAL A 434 8.72 29.04 40.95
C VAL A 434 8.42 28.32 39.62
N PHE A 435 7.81 28.96 38.62
CA PHE A 435 7.34 28.33 37.40
C PHE A 435 7.87 28.94 36.09
N ASP A 436 8.43 30.15 36.11
CA ASP A 436 8.92 30.84 34.92
C ASP A 436 10.45 30.76 34.83
N VAL A 437 10.92 30.09 33.77
CA VAL A 437 12.34 29.90 33.47
C VAL A 437 12.70 30.68 32.21
N TYR A 438 13.79 31.44 32.26
CA TYR A 438 14.32 32.18 31.12
C TYR A 438 15.72 31.68 30.80
N ALA A 439 15.97 31.39 29.53
CA ALA A 439 17.30 31.14 28.99
C ALA A 439 17.70 32.32 28.09
N ASP A 440 18.74 33.04 28.49
CA ASP A 440 19.31 34.15 27.73
C ASP A 440 20.36 33.62 26.75
N PHE A 441 20.42 34.19 25.55
CA PHE A 441 21.32 33.78 24.49
C PHE A 441 22.41 34.81 24.21
N ARG A 442 23.63 34.32 23.95
CA ARG A 442 24.78 35.14 23.52
C ARG A 442 24.59 35.80 22.15
N ARG A 443 23.64 35.29 21.36
CA ARG A 443 23.30 35.76 20.02
C ARG A 443 21.83 35.40 19.70
N PRO A 444 21.15 36.18 18.85
CA PRO A 444 19.85 35.78 18.31
C PRO A 444 19.93 34.41 17.63
N HIS A 445 18.93 33.54 17.84
CA HIS A 445 18.84 32.25 17.17
C HIS A 445 17.41 31.99 16.68
N VAL A 446 17.26 31.47 15.46
CA VAL A 446 15.94 31.39 14.82
C VAL A 446 15.03 30.31 15.41
N LEU A 447 15.61 29.20 15.88
CA LEU A 447 14.85 28.05 16.38
C LEU A 447 15.58 27.31 17.52
N PRO A 448 15.84 27.99 18.67
CA PRO A 448 16.53 27.37 19.81
C PRO A 448 15.76 26.17 20.39
N GLN A 449 14.44 26.11 20.21
CA GLN A 449 13.59 25.01 20.65
C GLN A 449 14.05 23.66 20.09
N ALA A 450 14.54 23.62 18.85
CA ALA A 450 15.03 22.42 18.20
C ALA A 450 16.21 21.76 18.93
N MET A 451 17.03 22.55 19.62
CA MET A 451 18.19 22.05 20.38
C MET A 451 17.79 21.36 21.68
N LEU A 452 16.54 21.52 22.11
CA LEU A 452 16.01 21.03 23.39
C LEU A 452 15.12 19.79 23.25
N LEU A 453 15.20 19.10 22.09
CA LEU A 453 14.67 17.75 21.90
C LEU A 453 15.50 16.72 22.68
N THR A 454 15.55 16.87 24.00
CA THR A 454 16.27 16.01 24.93
C THR A 454 15.31 15.45 25.99
N ARG A 455 15.66 14.36 26.67
CA ARG A 455 14.89 13.89 27.83
C ARG A 455 14.83 14.97 28.90
N PHE A 456 13.72 15.02 29.64
CA PHE A 456 13.60 15.96 30.75
C PHE A 456 14.52 15.62 31.94
N SER A 457 14.67 14.32 32.25
CA SER A 457 15.51 13.82 33.36
C SER A 457 16.52 12.82 32.83
N ASP A 458 17.77 12.94 33.28
CA ASP A 458 18.88 12.02 32.99
C ASP A 458 19.12 11.01 34.14
N GLN A 459 18.23 10.98 35.15
CA GLN A 459 18.06 9.73 35.87
C GLN A 459 17.44 8.75 34.88
N VAL A 460 18.28 8.10 34.07
CA VAL A 460 17.90 6.97 33.21
C VAL A 460 17.44 5.87 34.15
N SER A 461 16.21 5.98 34.62
CA SER A 461 15.46 4.85 35.12
C SER A 461 15.36 3.92 33.92
N SER A 462 15.83 2.68 34.07
CA SER A 462 15.72 1.70 32.98
C SER A 462 14.26 1.65 32.49
N PRO A 463 14.00 1.29 31.22
CA PRO A 463 12.64 1.33 30.67
C PRO A 463 11.64 0.52 31.51
N GLU A 464 12.09 -0.47 32.29
CA GLU A 464 11.32 -1.27 33.23
C GLU A 464 10.93 -0.54 34.52
N SER A 465 11.56 0.59 34.83
CA SER A 465 11.34 1.34 36.06
C SER A 465 10.09 2.22 36.01
N MET A 466 9.33 2.18 37.10
CA MET A 466 8.17 3.06 37.31
C MET A 466 8.56 4.51 37.59
N ASP A 467 9.80 4.77 38.01
CA ASP A 467 10.29 6.11 38.38
C ASP A 467 10.70 6.97 37.17
N GLY A 468 10.69 6.40 35.96
CA GLY A 468 11.01 7.11 34.73
C GLY A 468 10.02 8.25 34.42
N SER A 469 10.35 9.10 33.46
CA SER A 469 9.54 10.29 33.13
C SER A 469 8.36 10.04 32.17
N GLY A 470 8.35 8.93 31.42
CA GLY A 470 7.24 8.59 30.52
C GLY A 470 5.98 8.10 31.25
N SER A 471 4.82 8.15 30.57
CA SER A 471 3.54 7.66 31.12
C SER A 471 3.51 6.15 31.31
N TYR A 472 4.33 5.41 30.56
CA TYR A 472 4.41 3.95 30.63
C TYR A 472 5.77 3.49 31.15
N TYR A 473 5.83 2.22 31.54
CA TYR A 473 7.07 1.48 31.77
C TYR A 473 6.98 0.11 31.08
N LEU A 474 8.13 -0.49 30.79
CA LEU A 474 8.23 -1.82 30.20
C LEU A 474 7.88 -2.87 31.27
N GLY A 475 6.66 -3.40 31.21
CA GLY A 475 6.15 -4.40 32.16
C GLY A 475 6.60 -5.82 31.86
N GLY A 476 7.05 -6.11 30.64
CA GLY A 476 7.52 -7.43 30.26
C GLY A 476 7.97 -7.53 28.81
N LYS A 477 8.86 -8.48 28.53
CA LYS A 477 9.36 -8.80 27.19
C LYS A 477 9.30 -10.32 26.99
N ALA A 478 8.59 -10.73 25.96
CA ALA A 478 8.59 -12.10 25.44
C ALA A 478 9.32 -12.12 24.08
N GLU A 479 9.44 -13.30 23.46
CA GLU A 479 10.15 -13.48 22.19
C GLU A 479 9.64 -12.54 21.08
N ASN A 480 8.32 -12.43 20.94
CA ASN A 480 7.66 -11.61 19.91
C ASN A 480 6.77 -10.49 20.48
N GLU A 481 6.81 -10.23 21.79
CA GLU A 481 5.96 -9.21 22.41
C GLU A 481 6.71 -8.32 23.40
N GLN A 482 6.41 -7.03 23.40
CA GLN A 482 6.84 -6.07 24.42
C GLN A 482 5.61 -5.41 25.05
N GLN A 483 5.58 -5.35 26.37
CA GLN A 483 4.41 -4.92 27.14
C GLN A 483 4.73 -3.60 27.83
N PHE A 484 3.95 -2.57 27.53
CA PHE A 484 4.05 -1.26 28.15
C PHE A 484 2.83 -1.03 29.04
N LEU A 485 3.07 -0.82 30.33
CA LEU A 485 2.03 -0.66 31.34
C LEU A 485 1.94 0.81 31.75
N LEU A 486 0.72 1.34 31.80
CA LEU A 486 0.46 2.71 32.24
C LEU A 486 0.81 2.85 33.73
N LYS A 487 1.54 3.89 34.08
CA LYS A 487 1.91 4.15 35.47
C LYS A 487 0.68 4.54 36.30
N PRO A 488 0.53 3.97 37.51
CA PRO A 488 -0.46 4.45 38.46
C PRO A 488 -0.22 5.93 38.79
N ASN A 489 -1.28 6.74 38.77
CA ASN A 489 -1.26 8.16 39.13
C ASN A 489 -0.33 9.05 38.25
N ASP A 490 -0.05 8.65 37.00
CA ASP A 490 0.65 9.53 36.06
C ASP A 490 -0.13 10.85 35.86
N PRO A 491 0.47 12.04 36.14
CA PRO A 491 -0.24 13.31 36.03
C PRO A 491 -0.63 13.66 34.58
N PHE A 492 0.01 13.04 33.59
CA PHE A 492 -0.33 13.23 32.17
C PHE A 492 -1.44 12.30 31.69
N ALA A 493 -1.77 11.26 32.45
CA ALA A 493 -2.74 10.27 32.03
C ALA A 493 -4.13 10.88 31.87
N ARG A 494 -4.88 10.40 30.87
CA ARG A 494 -6.26 10.82 30.62
C ARG A 494 -7.25 9.66 30.84
N PRO A 495 -8.51 9.96 31.17
CA PRO A 495 -9.56 8.94 31.24
C PRO A 495 -9.69 8.19 29.91
N GLY A 496 -9.72 6.86 29.97
CA GLY A 496 -9.85 6.00 28.79
C GLY A 496 -8.54 5.64 28.08
N GLN A 497 -7.41 6.22 28.51
CA GLN A 497 -6.08 5.86 28.02
C GLN A 497 -5.80 4.35 28.18
N PRO A 498 -5.16 3.70 27.19
CA PRO A 498 -4.73 2.30 27.30
C PRO A 498 -3.95 2.06 28.59
N LYS A 499 -4.45 1.16 29.45
CA LYS A 499 -3.71 0.68 30.62
C LYS A 499 -2.52 -0.18 30.21
N GLU A 500 -2.65 -0.83 29.06
CA GLU A 500 -1.62 -1.68 28.50
C GLU A 500 -1.55 -1.51 26.98
N ILE A 501 -0.33 -1.40 26.48
CA ILE A 501 0.00 -1.44 25.06
C ILE A 501 0.94 -2.62 24.86
N VAL A 502 0.58 -3.54 23.96
CA VAL A 502 1.41 -4.69 23.62
C VAL A 502 1.90 -4.52 22.19
N GLU A 503 3.20 -4.27 22.03
CA GLU A 503 3.82 -4.36 20.71
C GLU A 503 4.05 -5.83 20.37
N ARG A 504 3.51 -6.29 19.25
CA ARG A 504 3.76 -7.62 18.69
C ARG A 504 4.64 -7.50 17.44
N TYR A 505 5.77 -8.18 17.47
CA TYR A 505 6.71 -8.23 16.36
C TYR A 505 6.23 -9.22 15.28
N PHE A 506 6.33 -8.79 14.02
CA PHE A 506 6.09 -9.60 12.83
C PHE A 506 7.29 -9.53 11.90
N ALA A 507 7.71 -10.68 11.36
CA ALA A 507 8.89 -10.76 10.50
C ALA A 507 8.66 -10.20 9.08
N SER A 508 7.39 -10.08 8.66
CA SER A 508 7.00 -9.55 7.35
C SER A 508 5.81 -8.59 7.45
N ALA A 509 5.74 -7.62 6.55
CA ALA A 509 4.60 -6.71 6.46
C ALA A 509 3.31 -7.43 6.07
N GLU A 510 3.38 -8.50 5.27
CA GLU A 510 2.20 -9.30 4.92
C GLU A 510 1.58 -9.96 6.15
N GLU A 511 2.38 -10.59 7.00
CA GLU A 511 1.89 -11.20 8.24
C GLU A 511 1.24 -10.16 9.16
N ALA A 512 1.88 -8.99 9.30
CA ALA A 512 1.36 -7.89 10.10
C ALA A 512 0.03 -7.33 9.54
N LYS A 513 -0.10 -7.18 8.22
CA LYS A 513 -1.36 -6.78 7.55
C LYS A 513 -2.46 -7.82 7.77
N GLN A 514 -2.15 -9.10 7.63
CA GLN A 514 -3.13 -10.17 7.86
C GLN A 514 -3.58 -10.20 9.32
N ALA A 515 -2.66 -10.00 10.28
CA ALA A 515 -2.98 -9.86 11.69
C ALA A 515 -3.93 -8.66 11.94
N LEU A 516 -3.67 -7.51 11.31
CA LEU A 516 -4.56 -6.34 11.39
C LEU A 516 -5.94 -6.65 10.81
N MET A 517 -6.01 -7.33 9.66
CA MET A 517 -7.28 -7.66 9.00
C MET A 517 -8.12 -8.67 9.79
N ARG A 518 -7.48 -9.66 10.44
CA ARG A 518 -8.16 -10.61 11.34
C ARG A 518 -8.56 -9.99 12.68
N GLY A 519 -7.83 -8.97 13.13
CA GLY A 519 -8.07 -8.33 14.43
C GLY A 519 -7.24 -8.91 15.56
N ASP A 520 -6.17 -9.60 15.20
CA ASP A 520 -5.13 -10.05 16.13
C ASP A 520 -4.32 -8.87 16.68
N ILE A 521 -4.33 -7.74 15.96
CA ILE A 521 -3.79 -6.44 16.36
C ILE A 521 -4.79 -5.31 16.04
N ASP A 522 -4.67 -4.20 16.77
CA ASP A 522 -5.54 -3.04 16.65
C ASP A 522 -4.92 -1.92 15.81
N VAL A 523 -3.60 -1.80 15.86
CA VAL A 523 -2.80 -0.78 15.16
C VAL A 523 -1.62 -1.46 14.47
N LEU A 524 -1.26 -1.00 13.28
CA LEU A 524 -0.08 -1.39 12.52
C LEU A 524 0.77 -0.15 12.27
N ASP A 525 1.97 -0.13 12.84
CA ASP A 525 2.85 1.04 12.91
C ASP A 525 3.41 1.48 11.55
N GLN A 526 4.07 0.59 10.80
CA GLN A 526 4.65 0.91 9.50
C GLN A 526 4.01 0.06 8.41
N LEU A 527 3.35 0.74 7.47
CA LEU A 527 2.69 0.17 6.31
C LEU A 527 3.32 0.74 5.05
N TYR A 528 3.69 -0.15 4.12
CA TYR A 528 4.20 0.25 2.82
C TYR A 528 3.16 1.08 2.06
N PRO A 529 3.58 2.12 1.30
CA PRO A 529 2.65 2.97 0.57
C PRO A 529 1.69 2.23 -0.38
N ALA A 530 2.15 1.20 -1.09
CA ALA A 530 1.32 0.40 -1.98
C ALA A 530 0.24 -0.38 -1.22
N ASP A 531 0.55 -0.86 -0.01
CA ASP A 531 -0.41 -1.54 0.85
C ASP A 531 -1.40 -0.57 1.50
N ALA A 532 -0.94 0.64 1.82
CA ALA A 532 -1.79 1.73 2.32
C ALA A 532 -2.94 2.04 1.36
N ALA A 533 -2.67 2.10 0.05
CA ALA A 533 -3.72 2.31 -0.96
C ALA A 533 -4.80 1.21 -0.93
N LYS A 534 -4.39 -0.06 -0.78
CA LYS A 534 -5.31 -1.20 -0.75
C LYS A 534 -6.19 -1.19 0.52
N LEU A 535 -5.59 -0.92 1.68
CA LEU A 535 -6.30 -0.94 2.97
C LEU A 535 -7.28 0.24 3.14
N ARG A 536 -7.08 1.37 2.45
CA ARG A 536 -8.00 2.54 2.50
C ARG A 536 -9.43 2.23 2.07
N SER A 537 -9.64 1.21 1.24
CA SER A 537 -10.99 0.84 0.77
C SER A 537 -11.85 0.18 1.84
N ARG A 538 -11.25 -0.26 2.95
CA ARG A 538 -11.94 -0.96 4.02
C ARG A 538 -12.64 0.01 4.98
N SER A 539 -13.91 -0.25 5.27
CA SER A 539 -14.72 0.61 6.13
C SER A 539 -14.40 0.49 7.62
N ASP A 540 -13.77 -0.61 8.07
CA ASP A 540 -13.43 -0.91 9.47
C ASP A 540 -12.07 -0.38 9.92
N LEU A 541 -11.22 0.03 8.97
CA LEU A 541 -9.88 0.54 9.20
C LEU A 541 -9.80 2.04 8.87
N GLU A 542 -8.83 2.69 9.50
CA GLU A 542 -8.32 4.01 9.13
C GLU A 542 -6.88 3.84 8.70
N VAL A 543 -6.51 4.44 7.57
CA VAL A 543 -5.13 4.44 7.06
C VAL A 543 -4.68 5.88 6.92
N ARG A 544 -3.62 6.21 7.64
CA ARG A 544 -3.09 7.57 7.75
C ARG A 544 -1.60 7.58 7.44
N GLN A 545 -1.04 8.77 7.32
CA GLN A 545 0.35 8.97 6.89
C GLN A 545 1.09 9.73 7.98
N TYR A 546 2.35 9.38 8.22
CA TYR A 546 3.20 10.14 9.14
C TYR A 546 3.49 11.55 8.60
N ALA A 547 3.78 12.49 9.52
CA ALA A 547 4.09 13.88 9.16
C ALA A 547 5.38 13.98 8.35
N MET A 548 6.42 13.28 8.79
CA MET A 548 7.78 13.42 8.28
C MET A 548 8.13 12.30 7.28
N PRO A 549 8.77 12.62 6.15
CA PRO A 549 9.40 11.60 5.32
C PRO A 549 10.61 10.99 6.03
N GLN A 550 11.00 9.79 5.61
CA GLN A 550 12.24 9.15 6.03
C GLN A 550 13.29 9.27 4.94
N VAL A 551 14.52 9.62 5.32
CA VAL A 551 15.65 9.76 4.39
C VAL A 551 16.51 8.51 4.44
N HIS A 552 16.66 7.83 3.31
CA HIS A 552 17.48 6.62 3.18
C HIS A 552 18.86 6.96 2.62
N VAL A 553 19.90 6.51 3.33
CA VAL A 553 21.30 6.74 2.96
C VAL A 553 22.15 5.51 3.27
N LEU A 554 23.27 5.34 2.56
CA LEU A 554 24.37 4.50 3.04
C LEU A 554 25.40 5.40 3.75
N VAL A 555 25.75 5.05 4.98
CA VAL A 555 26.70 5.79 5.81
C VAL A 555 28.00 5.00 5.89
N PRO A 556 29.15 5.56 5.44
CA PRO A 556 30.46 4.97 5.71
C PRO A 556 30.74 4.95 7.22
N VAL A 557 31.10 3.78 7.76
CA VAL A 557 31.34 3.58 9.20
C VAL A 557 32.65 2.87 9.52
N SER A 558 33.49 2.61 8.51
CA SER A 558 34.82 2.05 8.69
C SER A 558 35.90 2.91 8.03
N ASP A 559 37.14 2.63 8.38
CA ASP A 559 38.36 3.18 7.79
C ASP A 559 38.79 2.43 6.51
N HIS A 560 37.86 1.75 5.83
CA HIS A 560 38.18 0.99 4.63
C HIS A 560 38.80 1.91 3.56
N PRO A 561 40.02 1.65 3.05
CA PRO A 561 40.76 2.61 2.20
C PRO A 561 40.01 3.07 0.95
N TYR A 562 39.21 2.18 0.36
CA TYR A 562 38.35 2.53 -0.77
C TYR A 562 37.22 3.48 -0.40
N LEU A 563 36.65 3.35 0.81
CA LEU A 563 35.60 4.27 1.26
C LEU A 563 36.15 5.63 1.66
N GLU A 564 37.45 5.81 1.92
CA GLU A 564 38.06 7.13 2.11
C GLU A 564 38.14 7.91 0.79
N ASN A 565 38.28 7.22 -0.35
CA ASN A 565 38.34 7.84 -1.66
C ASN A 565 36.96 8.34 -2.12
N ARG A 566 36.84 9.65 -2.29
CA ARG A 566 35.62 10.33 -2.75
C ARG A 566 35.11 9.82 -4.10
N ASN A 567 36.00 9.58 -5.07
CA ASN A 567 35.61 9.10 -6.40
C ASN A 567 35.07 7.67 -6.35
N PHE A 568 35.61 6.83 -5.45
CA PHE A 568 35.07 5.49 -5.22
C PHE A 568 33.68 5.55 -4.60
N ARG A 569 33.44 6.40 -3.58
CA ARG A 569 32.08 6.61 -3.03
C ARG A 569 31.09 7.09 -4.11
N ARG A 570 31.51 7.99 -5.01
CA ARG A 570 30.70 8.40 -6.17
C ARG A 570 30.43 7.24 -7.13
N ALA A 571 31.41 6.38 -7.36
CA ALA A 571 31.25 5.19 -8.19
C ALA A 571 30.16 4.26 -7.67
N LEU A 572 30.08 4.07 -6.34
CA LEU A 572 29.01 3.29 -5.71
C LEU A 572 27.63 3.88 -6.03
N VAL A 573 27.46 5.20 -5.94
CA VAL A 573 26.17 5.86 -6.24
C VAL A 573 25.79 5.72 -7.72
N TYR A 574 26.75 5.84 -8.65
CA TYR A 574 26.51 5.61 -10.08
C TYR A 574 26.18 4.14 -10.40
N ALA A 575 26.71 3.19 -9.62
CA ALA A 575 26.48 1.76 -9.79
C ALA A 575 25.08 1.34 -9.35
N ILE A 576 24.44 2.11 -8.47
CA ILE A 576 23.13 1.78 -7.91
C ILE A 576 22.02 2.43 -8.74
N ASN A 577 21.14 1.63 -9.33
CA ASN A 577 19.90 2.08 -9.94
C ASN A 577 18.86 2.43 -8.88
N ARG A 578 19.07 3.56 -8.21
CA ARG A 578 18.24 4.05 -7.09
C ARG A 578 16.77 4.24 -7.48
N GLU A 579 16.54 4.75 -8.69
CA GLU A 579 15.19 4.96 -9.23
C GLU A 579 14.47 3.61 -9.48
N GLY A 580 15.18 2.64 -10.06
CA GLY A 580 14.68 1.29 -10.28
C GLY A 580 14.32 0.59 -8.97
N ILE A 581 15.21 0.63 -7.98
CA ILE A 581 14.95 0.01 -6.65
C ILE A 581 13.73 0.66 -6.00
N LEU A 582 13.67 1.99 -5.94
CA LEU A 582 12.56 2.69 -5.30
C LEU A 582 11.23 2.35 -6.00
N LYS A 583 11.16 2.48 -7.33
CA LYS A 583 9.90 2.29 -8.05
C LYS A 583 9.47 0.83 -8.16
N GLN A 584 10.39 -0.05 -8.54
CA GLN A 584 10.04 -1.45 -8.87
C GLN A 584 9.96 -2.32 -7.62
N GLU A 585 10.94 -2.22 -6.73
CA GLU A 585 11.06 -3.13 -5.58
C GLU A 585 10.30 -2.61 -4.36
N LEU A 586 10.31 -1.30 -4.09
CA LEU A 586 9.75 -0.73 -2.85
C LEU A 586 8.32 -0.18 -3.01
N LEU A 587 8.00 0.42 -4.16
CA LEU A 587 6.70 1.03 -4.43
C LEU A 587 5.80 0.20 -5.35
N ASN A 588 6.27 -0.95 -5.84
CA ASN A 588 5.49 -1.83 -6.73
C ASN A 588 4.91 -1.11 -7.96
N GLN A 589 5.73 -0.25 -8.57
CA GLN A 589 5.44 0.60 -9.74
C GLN A 589 4.38 1.69 -9.53
N GLU A 590 3.93 1.92 -8.29
CA GLU A 590 3.00 3.00 -7.95
C GLU A 590 3.74 4.34 -7.78
N GLU A 591 3.13 5.42 -8.26
CA GLU A 591 3.62 6.78 -7.98
C GLU A 591 3.04 7.29 -6.66
N VAL A 592 3.91 7.45 -5.67
CA VAL A 592 3.53 7.89 -4.32
C VAL A 592 4.11 9.28 -4.05
N PRO A 593 3.26 10.31 -3.85
CA PRO A 593 3.73 11.66 -3.53
C PRO A 593 4.65 11.69 -2.31
N GLY A 594 5.80 12.34 -2.47
CA GLY A 594 6.84 12.42 -1.44
C GLY A 594 7.84 11.26 -1.43
N CYS A 595 7.66 10.22 -2.24
CA CYS A 595 8.70 9.20 -2.45
C CYS A 595 9.53 9.54 -3.70
N GLN A 596 10.83 9.75 -3.55
CA GLN A 596 11.72 10.10 -4.67
C GLN A 596 13.20 9.85 -4.36
N VAL A 597 14.02 9.66 -5.39
CA VAL A 597 15.48 9.64 -5.27
C VAL A 597 15.99 11.03 -4.86
N ILE A 598 16.99 11.07 -3.98
CA ILE A 598 17.52 12.32 -3.42
C ILE A 598 19.01 12.52 -3.72
N SER A 599 19.48 13.76 -3.67
CA SER A 599 20.87 14.18 -3.93
C SER A 599 21.70 14.36 -2.66
N GLY A 600 21.08 14.32 -1.49
CA GLY A 600 21.75 14.60 -0.23
C GLY A 600 20.97 14.11 0.99
N PRO A 601 21.41 14.52 2.19
CA PRO A 601 20.92 13.96 3.45
C PRO A 601 19.63 14.61 3.99
N PHE A 602 19.11 15.63 3.32
CA PHE A 602 17.94 16.38 3.80
C PHE A 602 16.67 15.92 3.08
N PRO A 603 15.50 16.00 3.74
CA PRO A 603 14.22 15.79 3.08
C PRO A 603 14.00 16.80 1.95
N ALA A 604 13.59 16.33 0.79
CA ALA A 604 13.27 17.17 -0.37
C ALA A 604 11.85 17.75 -0.33
N GLY A 605 11.11 17.52 0.76
CA GLY A 605 9.67 17.80 0.85
C GLY A 605 8.85 16.85 -0.02
N ARG A 606 7.52 17.00 0.02
CA ARG A 606 6.58 16.19 -0.78
C ARG A 606 6.31 16.78 -2.16
N ASN A 607 6.49 18.09 -2.28
CA ASN A 607 6.38 18.86 -3.51
C ASN A 607 7.24 20.14 -3.38
N GLU A 608 7.31 20.94 -4.44
CA GLU A 608 8.21 22.11 -4.51
C GLU A 608 7.91 23.22 -3.49
N VAL A 609 6.69 23.27 -2.95
CA VAL A 609 6.24 24.29 -1.98
C VAL A 609 6.10 23.74 -0.57
N ASP A 610 6.51 22.50 -0.33
CA ASP A 610 6.42 21.86 0.97
C ASP A 610 7.47 22.49 1.92
N PRO A 611 7.06 23.09 3.06
CA PRO A 611 7.99 23.67 4.01
C PRO A 611 9.00 22.66 4.56
N LEU A 612 8.72 21.35 4.48
CA LEU A 612 9.68 20.28 4.82
C LEU A 612 10.96 20.31 3.96
N GLY A 613 10.88 20.82 2.73
CA GLY A 613 11.99 20.85 1.78
C GLY A 613 12.95 22.02 1.97
N TYR A 614 12.80 22.85 3.00
CA TYR A 614 13.51 24.14 3.11
C TYR A 614 15.05 24.02 3.17
N ALA A 615 15.57 22.85 3.57
CA ALA A 615 17.00 22.54 3.62
C ALA A 615 17.54 21.94 2.32
N TYR A 616 16.66 21.54 1.41
CA TYR A 616 17.00 20.79 0.22
C TYR A 616 17.12 21.70 -0.99
N ASP A 617 18.36 21.95 -1.40
CA ASP A 617 18.64 22.59 -2.68
C ASP A 617 18.25 21.69 -3.88
N SER A 618 17.09 21.99 -4.48
CA SER A 618 16.56 21.29 -5.66
C SER A 618 17.33 21.52 -6.95
N THR A 619 18.26 22.48 -6.97
CA THR A 619 19.17 22.70 -8.11
C THR A 619 20.22 21.60 -8.23
N ILE A 620 20.51 20.90 -7.12
CA ILE A 620 21.42 19.77 -7.08
C ILE A 620 20.64 18.52 -7.52
N ARG A 621 20.90 18.06 -8.74
CA ARG A 621 20.25 16.84 -9.25
C ARG A 621 20.87 15.58 -8.65
N PRO A 622 20.07 14.58 -8.25
CA PRO A 622 20.60 13.27 -7.88
C PRO A 622 21.44 12.66 -9.01
N LEU A 623 22.57 12.02 -8.68
CA LEU A 623 23.40 11.37 -9.68
C LEU A 623 22.64 10.27 -10.45
N PRO A 624 22.67 10.24 -11.79
CA PRO A 624 21.95 9.21 -12.54
C PRO A 624 22.57 7.83 -12.34
N TYR A 625 21.81 6.77 -12.60
CA TYR A 625 22.37 5.43 -12.74
C TYR A 625 23.26 5.38 -13.99
N ASN A 626 24.54 5.04 -13.83
CA ASN A 626 25.49 4.91 -14.94
C ASN A 626 26.56 3.85 -14.61
N PRO A 627 26.30 2.56 -14.90
CA PRO A 627 27.20 1.47 -14.52
C PRO A 627 28.56 1.52 -15.23
N ARG A 628 28.63 2.09 -16.44
CA ARG A 628 29.90 2.27 -17.18
C ARG A 628 30.79 3.29 -16.50
N LEU A 629 30.22 4.45 -16.14
CA LEU A 629 30.93 5.48 -15.41
C LEU A 629 31.32 5.00 -14.00
N ALA A 630 30.43 4.26 -13.34
CA ALA A 630 30.72 3.66 -12.04
C ALA A 630 31.95 2.76 -12.11
N PHE A 631 31.98 1.85 -13.08
CA PHE A 631 33.11 0.96 -13.30
C PHE A 631 34.42 1.73 -13.59
N ALA A 632 34.38 2.71 -14.49
CA ALA A 632 35.54 3.53 -14.82
C ALA A 632 36.07 4.29 -13.59
N LEU A 633 35.18 4.94 -12.82
CA LEU A 633 35.55 5.67 -11.61
C LEU A 633 36.12 4.74 -10.54
N ALA A 634 35.48 3.60 -10.30
CA ALA A 634 35.96 2.63 -9.33
C ALA A 634 37.37 2.11 -9.71
N LEU A 635 37.62 1.88 -11.00
CA LEU A 635 38.90 1.40 -11.51
C LEU A 635 39.99 2.46 -11.38
N THR A 636 39.70 3.70 -11.76
CA THR A 636 40.63 4.83 -11.55
C THR A 636 40.93 5.02 -10.06
N SER A 637 39.92 4.96 -9.19
CA SER A 637 40.12 5.04 -7.74
C SER A 637 40.98 3.89 -7.21
N GLN A 638 40.79 2.66 -7.70
CA GLN A 638 41.65 1.53 -7.34
C GLN A 638 43.12 1.82 -7.65
N PHE A 639 43.42 2.34 -8.84
CA PHE A 639 44.78 2.70 -9.22
C PHE A 639 45.33 3.82 -8.34
N GLU A 640 44.58 4.90 -8.11
CA GLU A 640 44.98 6.00 -7.23
C GLU A 640 45.32 5.50 -5.81
N ILE A 641 44.44 4.65 -5.24
CA ILE A 641 44.60 4.11 -3.89
C ILE A 641 45.85 3.22 -3.81
N LYS A 642 46.06 2.33 -4.78
CA LYS A 642 47.23 1.45 -4.81
C LYS A 642 48.53 2.24 -4.95
N THR A 643 48.60 3.21 -5.86
CA THR A 643 49.78 4.06 -6.01
C THR A 643 50.08 4.86 -4.74
N LEU A 644 49.05 5.36 -4.04
CA LEU A 644 49.23 6.06 -2.77
C LEU A 644 49.71 5.11 -1.65
N ALA A 645 49.20 3.89 -1.60
CA ALA A 645 49.64 2.87 -0.65
C ALA A 645 51.10 2.46 -0.90
N GLU A 646 51.48 2.24 -2.15
CA GLU A 646 52.86 1.91 -2.53
C GLU A 646 53.85 3.01 -2.12
N LYS A 647 53.49 4.28 -2.30
CA LYS A 647 54.28 5.43 -1.82
C LYS A 647 54.46 5.45 -0.30
N LYS A 648 53.55 4.84 0.46
CA LYS A 648 53.62 4.67 1.91
C LYS A 648 54.28 3.35 2.33
N GLY A 649 54.69 2.50 1.39
CA GLY A 649 55.24 1.16 1.66
C GLY A 649 54.17 0.11 2.01
N GLU A 650 52.90 0.40 1.73
CA GLU A 650 51.75 -0.48 1.98
C GLU A 650 51.32 -1.19 0.69
N LYS A 651 50.64 -2.35 0.82
CA LYS A 651 50.04 -3.07 -0.32
C LYS A 651 48.55 -3.26 -0.08
N ILE A 652 47.73 -2.73 -0.99
CA ILE A 652 46.28 -2.84 -0.95
C ILE A 652 45.82 -3.74 -2.11
N GLY A 653 44.91 -4.66 -1.80
CA GLY A 653 44.32 -5.58 -2.77
C GLY A 653 43.37 -4.92 -3.75
N ASP A 654 43.05 -5.64 -4.83
CA ASP A 654 42.10 -5.20 -5.84
C ASP A 654 40.66 -5.33 -5.34
N MET A 655 39.87 -4.28 -5.54
CA MET A 655 38.45 -4.24 -5.20
C MET A 655 37.57 -4.64 -6.38
N ILE A 656 38.04 -4.35 -7.61
CA ILE A 656 37.41 -4.74 -8.85
C ILE A 656 38.05 -6.01 -9.38
N GLU A 657 37.24 -7.03 -9.66
CA GLU A 657 37.75 -8.33 -10.08
C GLU A 657 38.18 -8.38 -11.57
N GLY A 658 39.35 -9.00 -11.81
CA GLY A 658 39.74 -9.52 -13.12
C GLY A 658 40.10 -8.45 -14.17
N ILE A 659 40.74 -7.35 -13.75
CA ILE A 659 41.27 -6.33 -14.67
C ILE A 659 42.73 -6.08 -14.33
N PRO A 660 43.68 -6.38 -15.24
CA PRO A 660 45.08 -6.06 -15.04
C PRO A 660 45.30 -4.54 -15.02
N MET A 661 46.36 -4.09 -14.34
CA MET A 661 46.80 -2.69 -14.40
C MET A 661 47.00 -2.26 -15.87
N PRO A 662 46.70 -1.00 -16.24
CA PRO A 662 46.95 -0.52 -17.59
C PRO A 662 48.46 -0.56 -17.84
N GLU A 663 48.88 -1.15 -18.95
CA GLU A 663 50.28 -1.15 -19.36
C GLU A 663 50.72 0.29 -19.70
N ASP A 664 51.90 0.69 -19.23
CA ASP A 664 52.51 1.96 -19.63
C ASP A 664 52.85 1.90 -21.14
N PRO A 665 52.27 2.79 -21.97
CA PRO A 665 52.50 2.77 -23.41
C PRO A 665 53.94 3.11 -23.82
N ASP A 666 54.73 3.73 -22.95
CA ASP A 666 56.12 4.11 -23.20
C ASP A 666 57.13 3.06 -22.66
N MET A 667 56.65 1.98 -22.05
CA MET A 667 57.49 0.93 -21.45
C MET A 667 58.10 0.00 -22.50
N THR A 668 59.42 -0.16 -22.45
CA THR A 668 60.18 -1.00 -23.38
C THR A 668 59.98 -2.50 -23.10
N ASP A 669 60.23 -3.35 -24.10
CA ASP A 669 60.11 -4.82 -23.98
C ASP A 669 61.06 -5.42 -22.93
N GLU A 670 62.21 -4.78 -22.68
CA GLU A 670 63.17 -5.19 -21.63
C GLU A 670 62.67 -4.84 -20.23
N GLU A 671 62.12 -3.64 -20.04
CA GLU A 671 61.47 -3.23 -18.79
C GLU A 671 60.25 -4.10 -18.48
N ARG A 672 59.48 -4.45 -19.51
CA ARG A 672 58.30 -5.34 -19.40
C ARG A 672 58.70 -6.74 -18.90
N LYS A 673 59.75 -7.35 -19.49
CA LYS A 673 60.28 -8.64 -19.03
C LYS A 673 60.81 -8.58 -17.61
N LEU A 674 61.52 -7.51 -17.26
CA LEU A 674 62.04 -7.33 -15.90
C LEU A 674 60.90 -7.21 -14.89
N MET A 675 59.84 -6.45 -15.22
CA MET A 675 58.66 -6.29 -14.38
C MET A 675 57.87 -7.60 -14.23
N GLU A 676 57.74 -8.40 -15.30
CA GLU A 676 57.13 -9.73 -15.26
C GLU A 676 57.93 -10.72 -14.40
N GLU A 677 59.26 -10.73 -14.50
CA GLU A 677 60.14 -11.55 -13.67
C GLU A 677 60.12 -11.14 -12.19
N GLU A 678 60.04 -9.84 -11.90
CA GLU A 678 59.89 -9.31 -10.53
C GLU A 678 58.49 -9.60 -9.97
N ALA A 679 57.43 -9.45 -10.76
CA ALA A 679 56.07 -9.80 -10.38
C ALA A 679 55.91 -11.30 -10.09
N ALA A 680 56.59 -12.16 -10.87
CA ALA A 680 56.63 -13.60 -10.63
C ALA A 680 57.37 -13.98 -9.34
N LYS A 681 58.30 -13.14 -8.87
CA LYS A 681 59.01 -13.31 -7.58
C LYS A 681 58.25 -12.68 -6.40
N ALA A 682 57.36 -11.73 -6.65
CA ALA A 682 56.56 -11.08 -5.63
C ALA A 682 55.40 -11.98 -5.16
N LYS A 683 55.17 -12.06 -3.84
CA LYS A 683 53.96 -12.70 -3.31
C LYS A 683 52.72 -11.94 -3.82
N PRO A 684 51.71 -12.63 -4.39
CA PRO A 684 50.51 -11.98 -4.89
C PRO A 684 49.80 -11.26 -3.74
N VAL A 685 49.44 -10.00 -3.95
CA VAL A 685 48.66 -9.22 -2.97
C VAL A 685 47.25 -9.84 -2.94
N PRO A 686 46.74 -10.24 -1.76
CA PRO A 686 45.37 -10.73 -1.67
C PRO A 686 44.41 -9.63 -2.12
N PRO A 687 43.27 -9.99 -2.74
CA PRO A 687 42.27 -9.00 -3.13
C PRO A 687 41.76 -8.22 -1.92
N ALA A 688 41.23 -7.02 -2.16
CA ALA A 688 40.67 -6.22 -1.07
C ALA A 688 39.55 -6.99 -0.37
N LYS A 689 39.39 -6.72 0.93
CA LYS A 689 38.23 -7.19 1.69
C LYS A 689 36.96 -6.69 0.99
N ALA A 690 35.98 -7.57 0.82
CA ALA A 690 34.69 -7.18 0.30
C ALA A 690 34.03 -6.16 1.24
N LEU A 691 33.35 -5.15 0.68
CA LEU A 691 32.60 -4.20 1.49
C LEU A 691 31.44 -4.91 2.18
N VAL A 692 31.34 -4.72 3.49
CA VAL A 692 30.23 -5.24 4.28
C VAL A 692 29.16 -4.15 4.45
N ILE A 693 27.99 -4.33 3.83
CA ILE A 693 26.83 -3.45 4.03
C ILE A 693 25.98 -4.03 5.16
N GLY A 694 25.97 -3.33 6.30
CA GLY A 694 25.08 -3.60 7.42
C GLY A 694 23.70 -3.02 7.18
N HIS A 695 22.65 -3.76 7.52
CA HIS A 695 21.28 -3.26 7.45
C HIS A 695 20.42 -3.76 8.61
N PRO A 696 19.43 -2.98 9.08
CA PRO A 696 18.51 -3.46 10.09
C PRO A 696 17.72 -4.66 9.57
N ALA A 697 17.27 -5.53 10.48
CA ALA A 697 16.47 -6.72 10.16
C ALA A 697 15.01 -6.37 9.80
N THR A 698 14.80 -5.43 8.88
CA THR A 698 13.50 -5.07 8.32
C THR A 698 13.39 -5.57 6.88
N GLU A 699 12.19 -5.91 6.46
CA GLU A 699 11.91 -6.37 5.09
C GLU A 699 12.34 -5.32 4.04
N LEU A 700 12.04 -4.04 4.28
CA LEU A 700 12.44 -2.92 3.41
C LEU A 700 13.95 -2.89 3.21
N ALA A 701 14.71 -2.92 4.31
CA ALA A 701 16.15 -2.82 4.27
C ALA A 701 16.79 -4.05 3.61
N ARG A 702 16.23 -5.25 3.83
CA ARG A 702 16.66 -6.49 3.19
C ARG A 702 16.49 -6.43 1.68
N VAL A 703 15.30 -6.06 1.19
CA VAL A 703 15.02 -5.92 -0.24
C VAL A 703 15.93 -4.87 -0.88
N ALA A 704 16.04 -3.69 -0.26
CA ALA A 704 16.88 -2.61 -0.76
C ALA A 704 18.37 -3.01 -0.83
N CYS A 705 18.91 -3.62 0.24
CA CYS A 705 20.33 -3.98 0.30
C CYS A 705 20.67 -5.17 -0.61
N GLN A 706 19.76 -6.13 -0.79
CA GLN A 706 19.93 -7.21 -1.77
C GLN A 706 20.02 -6.66 -3.20
N ALA A 707 19.14 -5.73 -3.58
CA ALA A 707 19.21 -5.08 -4.89
C ALA A 707 20.49 -4.26 -5.06
N ILE A 708 20.92 -3.52 -4.03
CA ILE A 708 22.20 -2.78 -4.04
C ILE A 708 23.38 -3.75 -4.24
N GLN A 709 23.44 -4.84 -3.48
CA GLN A 709 24.52 -5.82 -3.59
C GLN A 709 24.61 -6.42 -4.99
N GLN A 710 23.47 -6.80 -5.58
CA GLN A 710 23.41 -7.33 -6.94
C GLN A 710 23.96 -6.34 -7.97
N GLN A 711 23.58 -5.07 -7.85
CA GLN A 711 24.03 -4.02 -8.77
C GLN A 711 25.52 -3.68 -8.60
N LEU A 712 26.04 -3.64 -7.37
CA LEU A 712 27.48 -3.49 -7.12
C LEU A 712 28.29 -4.67 -7.69
N THR A 713 27.77 -5.90 -7.53
CA THR A 713 28.38 -7.11 -8.08
C THR A 713 28.39 -7.09 -9.61
N SER A 714 27.35 -6.53 -10.24
CA SER A 714 27.28 -6.41 -11.71
C SER A 714 28.36 -5.50 -12.31
N VAL A 715 28.86 -4.52 -11.54
CA VAL A 715 30.03 -3.69 -11.90
C VAL A 715 31.33 -4.20 -11.28
N LYS A 716 31.35 -5.46 -10.84
CA LYS A 716 32.49 -6.19 -10.26
C LYS A 716 33.03 -5.61 -8.95
N ILE A 717 32.26 -4.81 -8.23
CA ILE A 717 32.63 -4.32 -6.89
C ILE A 717 32.23 -5.37 -5.86
N ARG A 718 33.21 -5.89 -5.11
CA ARG A 718 33.00 -6.92 -4.10
C ARG A 718 32.15 -6.42 -2.92
N CYS A 719 31.02 -7.06 -2.66
CA CYS A 719 30.13 -6.67 -1.58
C CYS A 719 29.44 -7.88 -0.93
N SER A 720 29.32 -7.84 0.40
CA SER A 720 28.55 -8.78 1.21
C SER A 720 27.57 -8.03 2.11
N LEU A 721 26.47 -8.68 2.49
CA LEU A 721 25.48 -8.12 3.41
C LEU A 721 25.67 -8.68 4.82
N LYS A 722 25.41 -7.85 5.83
CA LYS A 722 25.28 -8.25 7.23
C LYS A 722 23.95 -7.74 7.76
N GLU A 723 23.02 -8.65 8.01
CA GLU A 723 21.80 -8.30 8.73
C GLU A 723 22.12 -8.08 10.22
N LEU A 724 21.70 -6.94 10.76
CA LEU A 724 21.91 -6.58 12.15
C LEU A 724 20.90 -7.28 13.08
N PRO A 725 21.22 -7.50 14.37
CA PRO A 725 20.27 -8.06 15.32
C PRO A 725 18.97 -7.25 15.42
N LEU A 726 17.87 -7.91 15.79
CA LEU A 726 16.55 -7.29 15.90
C LEU A 726 16.57 -6.03 16.78
N GLY A 727 16.02 -4.94 16.24
CA GLY A 727 15.93 -3.64 16.92
C GLY A 727 17.19 -2.79 16.92
N LEU A 728 18.33 -3.32 16.44
CA LEU A 728 19.57 -2.56 16.30
C LEU A 728 19.72 -1.98 14.88
N THR A 729 20.38 -0.83 14.84
CA THR A 729 20.67 -0.05 13.61
C THR A 729 22.15 0.31 13.47
N HIS A 730 22.96 -0.02 14.48
CA HIS A 730 24.42 0.05 14.45
C HIS A 730 25.01 -1.36 14.53
N ASP A 731 26.24 -1.55 14.03
CA ASP A 731 26.93 -2.83 14.14
C ASP A 731 27.69 -2.92 15.48
N PRO A 732 27.23 -3.73 16.46
CA PRO A 732 27.90 -3.85 17.74
C PRO A 732 29.31 -4.47 17.63
N GLU A 733 29.62 -5.15 16.52
CA GLU A 733 30.91 -5.80 16.30
C GLU A 733 31.87 -4.95 15.44
N ASN A 734 31.44 -3.78 14.96
CA ASN A 734 32.21 -2.90 14.06
C ASN A 734 32.84 -3.63 12.86
N LYS A 735 32.10 -4.56 12.24
CA LYS A 735 32.55 -5.33 11.06
C LYS A 735 32.02 -4.74 9.74
N CYS A 736 30.94 -3.97 9.80
CA CYS A 736 30.35 -3.26 8.66
C CYS A 736 31.26 -2.12 8.17
N ASP A 737 31.28 -1.93 6.85
CA ASP A 737 31.97 -0.81 6.21
C ASP A 737 30.98 0.31 5.82
N LEU A 738 29.76 -0.09 5.46
CA LEU A 738 28.63 0.80 5.18
C LEU A 738 27.43 0.37 6.03
N LEU A 739 26.66 1.32 6.54
CA LEU A 739 25.35 1.06 7.15
C LEU A 739 24.23 1.64 6.28
N TYR A 740 23.21 0.82 6.02
CA TYR A 740 21.93 1.30 5.51
C TYR A 740 21.14 1.95 6.64
N VAL A 741 20.92 3.25 6.50
CA VAL A 741 20.29 4.08 7.53
C VAL A 741 19.01 4.70 6.97
N THR A 742 17.97 4.61 7.80
CA THR A 742 16.71 5.33 7.58
C THR A 742 16.62 6.46 8.62
N ALA A 743 17.07 7.65 8.21
CA ALA A 743 17.23 8.80 9.09
C ALA A 743 15.95 9.65 9.19
N ALA A 744 15.56 9.95 10.43
CA ALA A 744 14.54 10.93 10.80
C ALA A 744 15.16 12.32 10.94
N VAL A 745 15.49 12.93 9.81
CA VAL A 745 15.98 14.32 9.78
C VAL A 745 14.76 15.25 9.90
N TRP A 746 14.30 15.46 11.13
CA TRP A 746 13.07 16.23 11.39
C TRP A 746 13.31 17.73 11.33
N GLU A 747 14.43 18.18 11.90
CA GLU A 747 14.83 19.57 11.91
C GLU A 747 16.28 19.71 11.41
N PRO A 748 16.48 19.94 10.10
CA PRO A 748 17.81 20.04 9.49
C PRO A 748 18.78 20.99 10.18
N ILE A 749 18.31 22.08 10.80
CA ILE A 749 19.16 23.03 11.56
C ILE A 749 19.98 22.32 12.65
N VAL A 750 19.40 21.33 13.34
CA VAL A 750 20.04 20.61 14.45
C VAL A 750 20.47 19.20 14.07
N ASP A 751 19.69 18.52 13.22
CA ASP A 751 19.94 17.14 12.84
C ASP A 751 21.12 17.00 11.86
N ALA A 752 21.47 18.06 11.12
CA ALA A 752 22.63 18.06 10.24
C ALA A 752 23.93 17.68 11.00
N ARG A 753 24.15 18.20 12.21
CA ARG A 753 25.34 17.84 13.01
C ARG A 753 25.26 16.39 13.51
N ARG A 754 24.07 15.93 13.89
CA ARG A 754 23.85 14.57 14.41
C ARG A 754 24.09 13.50 13.35
N LEU A 755 23.88 13.86 12.07
CA LEU A 755 24.16 12.99 10.94
C LEU A 755 25.60 13.16 10.42
N LEU A 756 26.08 14.39 10.25
CA LEU A 756 27.28 14.71 9.48
C LEU A 756 28.47 15.16 10.33
N GLY A 757 28.29 15.40 11.63
CA GLY A 757 29.35 15.87 12.51
C GLY A 757 30.36 14.77 12.88
N PRO A 758 31.46 15.11 13.57
CA PRO A 758 32.47 14.16 14.01
C PRO A 758 31.92 13.11 15.00
N ASP A 759 31.03 13.54 15.89
CA ASP A 759 30.32 12.65 16.83
C ASP A 759 28.96 12.19 16.28
N GLY A 760 28.67 12.50 15.02
CA GLY A 760 27.44 12.10 14.34
C GLY A 760 27.57 10.74 13.67
N LEU A 761 26.49 10.26 13.04
CA LEU A 761 26.46 8.94 12.41
C LEU A 761 27.53 8.73 11.34
N ALA A 762 27.78 9.74 10.50
CA ALA A 762 28.79 9.66 9.44
C ALA A 762 30.21 9.95 9.94
N GLN A 763 30.37 10.35 11.20
CA GLN A 763 31.65 10.67 11.84
C GLN A 763 32.60 11.49 10.95
N SER A 764 32.06 12.53 10.29
CA SER A 764 32.81 13.25 9.27
C SER A 764 33.93 14.09 9.88
N ASN A 765 35.16 13.73 9.53
CA ASN A 765 36.34 14.54 9.86
C ASN A 765 36.67 15.59 8.79
N ASN A 766 35.79 15.80 7.80
CA ASN A 766 36.03 16.77 6.74
C ASN A 766 35.98 18.22 7.28
N PRO A 767 37.09 19.00 7.22
CA PRO A 767 37.14 20.35 7.77
C PRO A 767 36.13 21.32 7.15
N TYR A 768 35.79 21.13 5.86
CA TYR A 768 34.85 21.99 5.15
C TYR A 768 33.41 21.72 5.56
N ILE A 769 33.05 20.46 5.80
CA ILE A 769 31.74 20.09 6.36
C ILE A 769 31.60 20.67 7.77
N ASN A 770 32.61 20.48 8.61
CA ASN A 770 32.62 20.98 9.99
C ASN A 770 32.61 22.51 10.07
N LEU A 771 33.21 23.21 9.11
CA LEU A 771 33.07 24.66 8.99
C LEU A 771 31.63 25.07 8.68
N GLN A 772 30.94 24.38 7.76
CA GLN A 772 29.56 24.71 7.42
C GLN A 772 28.58 24.38 8.53
N LEU A 773 28.76 23.28 9.26
CA LEU A 773 27.97 22.98 10.46
C LEU A 773 28.08 24.11 11.51
N ARG A 774 29.29 24.63 11.74
CA ARG A 774 29.50 25.78 12.65
C ARG A 774 28.83 27.06 12.14
N LYS A 775 28.84 27.30 10.82
CA LYS A 775 28.13 28.44 10.23
C LYS A 775 26.62 28.32 10.44
N LEU A 776 26.05 27.13 10.20
CA LEU A 776 24.64 26.83 10.45
C LEU A 776 24.24 27.12 11.91
N GLU A 777 25.04 26.67 12.88
CA GLU A 777 24.82 26.93 14.31
C GLU A 777 24.96 28.40 14.74
N SER A 778 25.59 29.21 13.89
CA SER A 778 25.75 30.65 14.11
C SER A 778 24.71 31.50 13.39
N ALA A 779 23.82 30.87 12.61
CA ALA A 779 22.79 31.54 11.82
C ALA A 779 21.81 32.33 12.70
N ARG A 780 21.52 33.57 12.29
CA ARG A 780 20.69 34.51 13.06
C ARG A 780 19.35 34.79 12.39
N SER A 781 19.23 34.48 11.11
CA SER A 781 18.02 34.64 10.31
C SER A 781 17.71 33.37 9.51
N TRP A 782 16.46 33.22 9.08
CA TRP A 782 16.04 32.08 8.24
C TRP A 782 16.73 32.06 6.88
N LYS A 783 17.11 33.23 6.38
CA LYS A 783 17.94 33.35 5.19
C LYS A 783 19.31 32.72 5.41
N ASP A 784 19.99 33.09 6.51
CA ASP A 784 21.31 32.52 6.84
C ASP A 784 21.24 31.00 7.02
N VAL A 785 20.16 30.50 7.63
CA VAL A 785 19.91 29.06 7.79
C VAL A 785 19.79 28.37 6.43
N ARG A 786 18.95 28.90 5.54
CA ARG A 786 18.73 28.32 4.21
C ARG A 786 20.03 28.32 3.39
N ASP A 787 20.73 29.46 3.37
CA ASP A 787 21.98 29.60 2.64
C ASP A 787 23.04 28.60 3.18
N ALA A 788 23.16 28.47 4.51
CA ALA A 788 24.08 27.51 5.14
C ALA A 788 23.70 26.04 4.86
N LEU A 789 22.41 25.69 4.87
CA LEU A 789 21.95 24.33 4.58
C LEU A 789 22.14 23.96 3.11
N HIS A 790 21.90 24.88 2.18
CA HIS A 790 22.16 24.66 0.75
C HIS A 790 23.67 24.50 0.48
N ASP A 791 24.50 25.34 1.09
CA ASP A 791 25.96 25.20 1.06
C ASP A 791 26.41 23.84 1.60
N LEU A 792 25.80 23.40 2.71
CA LEU A 792 26.09 22.11 3.32
C LEU A 792 25.63 20.96 2.42
N HIS A 793 24.43 21.03 1.85
CA HIS A 793 23.91 20.05 0.90
C HIS A 793 24.86 19.91 -0.29
N SER A 794 25.27 21.02 -0.91
CA SER A 794 26.22 21.04 -2.02
C SER A 794 27.55 20.34 -1.69
N ARG A 795 28.09 20.61 -0.49
CA ARG A 795 29.34 19.98 -0.06
C ARG A 795 29.17 18.50 0.26
N VAL A 796 28.09 18.11 0.92
CA VAL A 796 27.83 16.69 1.22
C VAL A 796 27.62 15.90 -0.07
N ALA A 797 26.84 16.44 -1.01
CA ALA A 797 26.62 15.83 -2.32
C ALA A 797 27.91 15.76 -3.14
N GLY A 798 28.75 16.81 -3.05
CA GLY A 798 30.06 16.84 -3.69
C GLY A 798 31.00 15.79 -3.13
N GLU A 799 31.20 15.79 -1.81
CA GLU A 799 32.13 14.94 -1.07
C GLU A 799 31.63 13.50 -0.86
N MET A 800 30.34 13.22 -1.06
CA MET A 800 29.72 11.93 -0.74
C MET A 800 29.99 11.51 0.70
N THR A 801 29.85 12.43 1.67
CA THR A 801 30.01 12.12 3.11
C THR A 801 29.04 11.02 3.55
N VAL A 802 27.83 11.05 3.00
CA VAL A 802 26.88 9.94 2.99
C VAL A 802 26.49 9.67 1.54
N LEU A 803 26.06 8.46 1.23
CA LEU A 803 25.60 8.10 -0.11
C LEU A 803 24.07 8.18 -0.14
N PRO A 804 23.49 9.23 -0.75
CA PRO A 804 22.04 9.42 -0.76
C PRO A 804 21.35 8.35 -1.60
N LEU A 805 20.26 7.78 -1.09
CA LEU A 805 19.44 6.81 -1.82
C LEU A 805 18.15 7.47 -2.28
N TRP A 806 17.15 7.51 -1.40
CA TRP A 806 15.81 8.04 -1.66
C TRP A 806 15.18 8.54 -0.37
N GLN A 807 14.05 9.20 -0.49
CA GLN A 807 13.13 9.43 0.62
C GLN A 807 11.85 8.63 0.40
N THR A 808 11.22 8.21 1.49
CA THR A 808 9.90 7.58 1.50
C THR A 808 8.97 8.31 2.47
N VAL A 809 7.66 8.06 2.33
CA VAL A 809 6.70 8.48 3.34
C VAL A 809 5.90 7.27 3.82
N ASP A 810 6.05 6.99 5.11
CA ASP A 810 5.40 5.84 5.74
C ASP A 810 3.95 6.13 6.11
N HIS A 811 3.18 5.05 6.17
CA HIS A 811 1.81 5.05 6.61
C HIS A 811 1.64 4.14 7.83
N TYR A 812 0.53 4.32 8.53
CA TYR A 812 0.07 3.43 9.58
C TYR A 812 -1.41 3.15 9.37
N ALA A 813 -1.86 2.02 9.91
CA ALA A 813 -3.26 1.63 9.82
C ALA A 813 -3.77 1.21 11.20
N TYR A 814 -5.01 1.53 11.51
CA TYR A 814 -5.61 1.13 12.78
C TYR A 814 -7.09 0.84 12.62
N ARG A 815 -7.62 0.00 13.50
CA ARG A 815 -9.04 -0.26 13.59
C ARG A 815 -9.75 0.95 14.14
N LYS A 816 -10.94 1.26 13.63
CA LYS A 816 -11.78 2.37 14.13
C LYS A 816 -12.25 2.20 15.58
N SER A 817 -11.98 1.05 16.21
CA SER A 817 -12.16 0.86 17.66
C SER A 817 -11.15 1.66 18.48
N VAL A 818 -9.98 1.96 17.92
CA VAL A 818 -8.97 2.84 18.53
C VAL A 818 -9.22 4.27 18.06
N ARG A 819 -9.31 5.19 19.02
CA ARG A 819 -9.51 6.62 18.80
C ARG A 819 -8.38 7.42 19.41
N GLY A 820 -8.21 8.66 18.97
CA GLY A 820 -7.21 9.58 19.53
C GLY A 820 -5.80 9.39 18.98
N ILE A 821 -5.59 8.48 18.01
CA ILE A 821 -4.39 8.50 17.18
C ILE A 821 -4.47 9.76 16.31
N GLY A 822 -3.45 10.62 16.38
CA GLY A 822 -3.41 11.86 15.61
C GLY A 822 -3.51 11.61 14.10
N ASP A 823 -3.88 12.63 13.31
CA ASP A 823 -4.06 12.49 11.86
C ASP A 823 -2.74 12.33 11.09
N ARG A 824 -1.69 13.01 11.56
CA ARG A 824 -0.34 13.01 11.00
C ARG A 824 0.70 13.12 12.13
N PRO A 825 0.83 12.10 12.97
CA PRO A 825 1.86 12.09 13.99
C PRO A 825 3.25 11.98 13.34
N VAL A 826 4.28 12.34 14.09
CA VAL A 826 5.70 12.27 13.74
C VAL A 826 6.27 10.90 14.16
N SER A 827 5.67 10.30 15.19
CA SER A 827 5.89 8.94 15.67
C SER A 827 4.57 8.41 16.24
N LEU A 828 4.31 7.10 16.15
CA LEU A 828 2.99 6.52 16.45
C LEU A 828 2.41 6.94 17.80
N TYR A 829 3.22 6.94 18.85
CA TYR A 829 2.78 7.24 20.22
C TYR A 829 2.90 8.72 20.61
N GLN A 830 3.04 9.64 19.65
CA GLN A 830 3.19 11.08 19.93
C GLN A 830 2.13 11.63 20.89
N ASP A 831 0.88 11.18 20.72
CA ASP A 831 -0.30 11.60 21.48
C ASP A 831 -0.98 10.40 22.18
N VAL A 832 -0.18 9.45 22.68
CA VAL A 832 -0.70 8.21 23.32
C VAL A 832 -1.65 8.49 24.48
N GLU A 833 -1.50 9.62 25.18
CA GLU A 833 -2.40 10.03 26.26
C GLU A 833 -3.81 10.34 25.76
N GLN A 834 -3.99 10.60 24.46
CA GLN A 834 -5.30 10.81 23.84
C GLN A 834 -5.94 9.51 23.37
N TRP A 835 -5.18 8.41 23.35
CA TRP A 835 -5.68 7.14 22.85
C TRP A 835 -6.82 6.65 23.74
N SER A 836 -7.81 6.03 23.12
CA SER A 836 -8.84 5.29 23.83
C SER A 836 -9.31 4.14 22.96
N ILE A 837 -9.74 3.07 23.60
CA ILE A 837 -10.30 1.92 22.91
C ILE A 837 -11.77 1.75 23.27
N SER A 838 -12.59 1.55 22.24
CA SER A 838 -14.00 1.21 22.40
C SER A 838 -14.39 0.23 21.29
N PRO A 839 -15.11 -0.86 21.60
CA PRO A 839 -15.55 -1.78 20.58
C PRO A 839 -16.39 -1.07 19.51
N GLN A 840 -16.13 -1.41 18.26
CA GLN A 840 -16.96 -0.98 17.14
C GLN A 840 -18.28 -1.76 17.18
N VAL A 841 -19.31 -1.19 17.81
CA VAL A 841 -20.67 -1.69 17.64
C VAL A 841 -21.16 -1.16 16.28
N LYS A 842 -21.29 -2.04 15.29
CA LYS A 842 -21.97 -1.67 14.03
C LYS A 842 -23.43 -1.39 14.38
N THR A 843 -23.79 -0.12 14.58
CA THR A 843 -25.19 0.31 14.57
C THR A 843 -25.68 0.17 13.13
N ASN A 844 -26.66 -0.72 12.93
CA ASN A 844 -27.31 -0.98 11.65
C ASN A 844 -27.79 0.29 10.94
#